data_AF-A0A037ZIM6-F1
#
_entry.id   AF-A0A037ZIM6-F1
#
_cell.length_a   1.000
_cell.length_b   1.000
_cell.length_c   1.000
_cell.angle_alpha   90.00
_cell.angle_beta   90.00
_cell.angle_gamma   90.00
#
_symmetry.space_group_name_H-M   'P 1'
#
loop_
_entity.id
_entity.type
_entity.pdbx_description
1 polymer ?
#
loop_
_entity_poly.entity_id
_entity_poly.type
_entity_poly.pdbx_seq_one_letter_code
_entity_poly.pdbx_strand_id
1 'polypeptide(L)'
;MAREACDALARACNGAEGANGPTCLVFLVGGAGNGKSKLAAEMVSAIHGERLGERTRFAQRTYEYALETGERLRIINDATIPPADRHRAPLVRDLGDVLRSGDHLLACINRGVLIGETRKPEKNGADEAERMASAIAGWLLSGKIHDAGTGDWTIELVDDDKSSAHYVFGEVQKNGEPSAVVHVVYMDGASLLEQWTPPKDQYEGYRAPLPTGSVEVTPVLSDDRCARRVAFHECVTQAATTIRHTLERDELDPVQANVASLSSDDVASGWCSLLRGAAVISGTHFTYRELWALFVQSVLGPASPDNLGSLRDWVDERIHEVRDQSGEPRLQALLALGSIRTHMLMFDAGDVSKYREKGGLFPWADTENDALRAVRLADPLRNFGPADGRQNTELADALAEIEEGKLPGQGIAEENSAVASYWSPLDAEIERVIRDEVDPSNEHSSLVRRNWLLGWYGRYMFRLVGVANGWSAHCSVVNEWQKAWIDADRSQRLSHELSEAILDIVAPPSTERGAESFFTFLQARVDAGDSAIERAMIGLQRNRFEVTARAEGERVELQIEQGRHGEAPPAATALLDFHLLREAMARQNGHGFTDSLMLIEPRIERIRASLVSYQLSQDESRHRFKFSNRGQPVFTR
;
A
#
# COMPACT_ATOMS: atom_id res chain seq x y z
N MET A 1 5.17 18.02 -4.14
CA MET A 1 4.42 17.90 -5.41
C MET A 1 2.98 18.42 -5.36
N ALA A 2 2.01 17.77 -4.70
CA ALA A 2 0.60 18.21 -4.78
C ALA A 2 0.37 19.67 -4.33
N ARG A 3 1.00 20.08 -3.23
CA ARG A 3 1.02 21.48 -2.77
C ARG A 3 1.72 22.40 -3.77
N GLU A 4 2.91 22.03 -4.24
CA GLU A 4 3.66 22.83 -5.22
C GLU A 4 2.89 23.04 -6.54
N ALA A 5 2.14 22.04 -7.02
CA ALA A 5 1.26 22.19 -8.18
C ALA A 5 0.12 23.19 -7.91
N CYS A 6 -0.44 23.16 -6.71
CA CYS A 6 -1.45 24.15 -6.30
C CYS A 6 -0.84 25.56 -6.18
N ASP A 7 0.39 25.67 -5.67
CA ASP A 7 1.13 26.94 -5.57
C ASP A 7 1.48 27.48 -6.96
N ALA A 8 1.84 26.61 -7.92
CA ALA A 8 2.05 26.95 -9.32
C ALA A 8 0.79 27.59 -9.93
N LEU A 9 -0.36 26.97 -9.70
CA LEU A 9 -1.64 27.49 -10.16
C LEU A 9 -2.02 28.79 -9.47
N ALA A 10 -1.77 28.93 -8.16
CA ALA A 10 -2.02 30.18 -7.45
C ALA A 10 -1.17 31.33 -8.02
N ARG A 11 0.11 31.06 -8.35
CA ARG A 11 0.98 32.05 -9.02
C ARG A 11 0.47 32.44 -10.40
N ALA A 12 -0.02 31.48 -11.19
CA ALA A 12 -0.65 31.74 -12.47
C ALA A 12 -1.89 32.65 -12.30
N CYS A 13 -2.78 32.30 -11.38
CA CYS A 13 -4.00 33.08 -11.11
C CYS A 13 -3.73 34.50 -10.62
N ASN A 14 -2.61 34.73 -9.92
CA ASN A 14 -2.22 36.04 -9.41
C ASN A 14 -1.41 36.87 -10.42
N GLY A 15 -1.22 36.38 -11.66
CA GLY A 15 -0.52 37.11 -12.73
C GLY A 15 0.98 37.33 -12.50
N ALA A 16 1.62 36.51 -11.66
CA ALA A 16 3.00 36.73 -11.19
C ALA A 16 4.06 36.70 -12.31
N GLU A 17 3.77 36.09 -13.47
CA GLU A 17 4.69 35.97 -14.61
C GLU A 17 4.14 36.65 -15.89
N GLY A 18 3.21 37.61 -15.73
CA GLY A 18 2.66 38.42 -16.81
C GLY A 18 1.21 38.08 -17.20
N ALA A 19 0.42 39.11 -17.51
CA ALA A 19 -0.94 38.96 -18.05
C ALA A 19 -0.85 38.45 -19.51
N ASN A 20 -1.67 37.46 -19.88
CA ASN A 20 -1.69 36.74 -21.18
C ASN A 20 -0.75 35.52 -21.28
N GLY A 21 -0.55 34.78 -20.18
CA GLY A 21 0.10 33.46 -20.22
C GLY A 21 -0.83 32.34 -20.69
N PRO A 22 -0.30 31.15 -21.03
CA PRO A 22 -1.12 29.97 -21.23
C PRO A 22 -1.85 29.63 -19.94
N THR A 23 -3.06 29.12 -20.08
CA THR A 23 -3.89 28.72 -18.96
C THR A 23 -3.22 27.59 -18.16
N CYS A 24 -3.17 27.70 -16.83
CA CYS A 24 -2.67 26.63 -15.96
C CYS A 24 -3.80 25.69 -15.51
N LEU A 25 -3.63 24.39 -15.75
CA LEU A 25 -4.56 23.32 -15.37
C LEU A 25 -3.85 22.36 -14.39
N VAL A 26 -4.41 22.16 -13.20
CA VAL A 26 -3.89 21.24 -12.18
C VAL A 26 -4.90 20.13 -11.89
N PHE A 27 -4.44 18.89 -11.98
CA PHE A 27 -5.21 17.69 -11.71
C PHE A 27 -4.65 16.96 -10.50
N LEU A 28 -5.43 16.89 -9.43
CA LEU A 28 -5.14 16.06 -8.26
C LEU A 28 -5.93 14.76 -8.38
N VAL A 29 -5.25 13.68 -8.77
CA VAL A 29 -5.87 12.36 -9.03
C VAL A 29 -5.61 11.42 -7.86
N GLY A 30 -6.65 10.78 -7.33
CA GLY A 30 -6.49 9.69 -6.35
C GLY A 30 -7.75 9.36 -5.58
N GLY A 31 -7.69 8.43 -4.64
CA GLY A 31 -8.82 8.01 -3.81
C GLY A 31 -9.38 9.11 -2.89
N ALA A 32 -10.54 8.83 -2.29
CA ALA A 32 -11.09 9.67 -1.24
C ALA A 32 -10.16 9.65 -0.01
N GLY A 33 -10.01 10.77 0.69
CA GLY A 33 -9.20 10.83 1.91
C GLY A 33 -7.72 11.20 1.71
N ASN A 34 -7.25 11.49 0.49
CA ASN A 34 -5.88 11.93 0.21
C ASN A 34 -5.61 13.43 0.43
N GLY A 35 -6.55 14.19 0.98
CA GLY A 35 -6.34 15.62 1.26
C GLY A 35 -6.55 16.60 0.10
N LYS A 36 -7.07 16.13 -1.06
CA LYS A 36 -7.36 16.97 -2.24
C LYS A 36 -8.15 18.24 -1.92
N SER A 37 -9.27 18.12 -1.19
CA SER A 37 -10.12 19.26 -0.84
C SER A 37 -9.47 20.23 0.16
N LYS A 38 -8.55 19.74 1.01
CA LYS A 38 -7.74 20.60 1.88
C LYS A 38 -6.78 21.46 1.04
N LEU A 39 -6.08 20.86 0.09
CA LEU A 39 -5.19 21.58 -0.83
C LEU A 39 -5.96 22.60 -1.68
N ALA A 40 -7.14 22.24 -2.16
CA ALA A 40 -8.01 23.18 -2.88
C ALA A 40 -8.41 24.39 -2.01
N ALA A 41 -8.76 24.17 -0.75
CA ALA A 41 -9.10 25.25 0.17
C ALA A 41 -7.89 26.15 0.51
N GLU A 42 -6.71 25.55 0.72
CA GLU A 42 -5.46 26.28 0.95
C GLU A 42 -5.10 27.15 -0.27
N MET A 43 -5.20 26.58 -1.47
CA MET A 43 -4.95 27.29 -2.73
C MET A 43 -5.93 28.45 -2.96
N VAL A 44 -7.23 28.24 -2.74
CA VAL A 44 -8.24 29.31 -2.83
C VAL A 44 -7.93 30.46 -1.88
N SER A 45 -7.39 30.15 -0.70
CA SER A 45 -7.01 31.16 0.29
C SER A 45 -5.78 31.98 -0.13
N ALA A 46 -5.00 31.49 -1.10
CA ALA A 46 -3.79 32.12 -1.61
C ALA A 46 -4.00 32.92 -2.91
N ILE A 47 -5.17 32.84 -3.54
CA ILE A 47 -5.48 33.61 -4.76
C ILE A 47 -6.14 34.95 -4.45
N HIS A 48 -5.89 35.93 -5.30
CA HIS A 48 -6.57 37.23 -5.28
C HIS A 48 -7.77 37.20 -6.23
N GLY A 49 -8.91 36.68 -5.73
CA GLY A 49 -10.13 36.58 -6.53
C GLY A 49 -11.40 36.52 -5.70
N GLU A 50 -12.50 36.87 -6.34
CA GLU A 50 -13.84 36.84 -5.74
C GLU A 50 -14.62 35.62 -6.23
N ARG A 51 -15.24 34.89 -5.29
CA ARG A 51 -16.10 33.75 -5.65
C ARG A 51 -17.32 34.24 -6.41
N LEU A 52 -17.58 33.63 -7.56
CA LEU A 52 -18.78 33.83 -8.34
C LEU A 52 -19.92 32.94 -7.82
N GLY A 53 -21.11 33.52 -7.69
CA GLY A 53 -22.31 32.83 -7.20
C GLY A 53 -22.47 32.80 -5.68
N GLU A 54 -23.64 32.34 -5.22
CA GLU A 54 -23.97 32.31 -3.79
C GLU A 54 -23.27 31.18 -3.04
N ARG A 55 -22.90 31.44 -1.78
CA ARG A 55 -22.46 30.40 -0.86
C ARG A 55 -23.64 29.52 -0.50
N THR A 56 -23.69 28.32 -1.07
CA THR A 56 -24.68 27.31 -0.69
C THR A 56 -24.32 26.63 0.62
N ARG A 57 -25.33 26.18 1.37
CA ARG A 57 -25.16 25.37 2.59
C ARG A 57 -24.54 23.99 2.31
N PHE A 58 -24.70 23.50 1.08
CA PHE A 58 -24.16 22.23 0.59
C PHE A 58 -22.96 22.46 -0.31
N ALA A 59 -22.04 21.49 -0.33
CA ALA A 59 -20.91 21.49 -1.25
C ALA A 59 -21.39 21.45 -2.71
N GLN A 60 -20.81 22.30 -3.55
CA GLN A 60 -21.01 22.30 -5.00
C GLN A 60 -19.94 21.44 -5.67
N ARG A 61 -20.27 20.90 -6.83
CA ARG A 61 -19.32 20.19 -7.70
C ARG A 61 -18.29 21.14 -8.29
N THR A 62 -18.76 22.31 -8.76
CA THR A 62 -17.94 23.32 -9.42
C THR A 62 -18.03 24.63 -8.64
N TYR A 63 -16.87 25.26 -8.42
CA TYR A 63 -16.74 26.59 -7.86
C TYR A 63 -16.04 27.47 -8.87
N GLU A 64 -16.48 28.71 -9.04
CA GLU A 64 -15.89 29.66 -9.98
C GLU A 64 -15.45 30.91 -9.23
N TYR A 65 -14.32 31.48 -9.66
CA TYR A 65 -13.74 32.67 -9.09
C TYR A 65 -13.35 33.63 -10.22
N ALA A 66 -13.69 34.90 -10.08
CA ALA A 66 -13.18 35.97 -10.92
C ALA A 66 -11.85 36.46 -10.32
N LEU A 67 -10.81 36.50 -11.13
CA LEU A 67 -9.47 36.90 -10.72
C LEU A 67 -9.25 38.39 -10.99
N GLU A 68 -8.37 39.03 -10.23
CA GLU A 68 -7.99 40.44 -10.44
C GLU A 68 -7.33 40.67 -11.83
N THR A 69 -6.75 39.63 -12.41
CA THR A 69 -6.18 39.65 -13.78
C THR A 69 -7.25 39.80 -14.87
N GLY A 70 -8.53 39.63 -14.53
CA GLY A 70 -9.65 39.58 -15.47
C GLY A 70 -9.92 38.15 -16.00
N GLU A 71 -9.06 37.19 -15.68
CA GLU A 71 -9.24 35.78 -15.98
C GLU A 71 -10.17 35.10 -14.94
N ARG A 72 -10.41 33.80 -15.11
CA ARG A 72 -11.25 33.01 -14.21
C ARG A 72 -10.51 31.78 -13.72
N LEU A 73 -10.81 31.38 -12.50
CA LEU A 73 -10.44 30.07 -11.95
C LEU A 73 -11.69 29.24 -11.74
N ARG A 74 -11.69 28.02 -12.29
CA ARG A 74 -12.68 26.99 -12.00
C ARG A 74 -12.06 25.93 -11.09
N ILE A 75 -12.80 25.52 -10.06
CA ILE A 75 -12.42 24.40 -9.19
C ILE A 75 -13.49 23.34 -9.32
N ILE A 76 -13.08 22.15 -9.76
CA ILE A 76 -13.94 20.98 -9.89
C ILE A 76 -13.60 20.05 -8.74
N ASN A 77 -14.48 19.96 -7.76
CA ASN A 77 -14.34 19.05 -6.63
C ASN A 77 -15.20 17.80 -6.85
N ASP A 78 -14.56 16.64 -6.75
CA ASP A 78 -15.22 15.35 -6.51
C ASP A 78 -16.22 14.92 -7.60
N ALA A 79 -15.70 14.19 -8.58
CA ALA A 79 -16.47 13.65 -9.69
C ALA A 79 -17.44 12.49 -9.30
N THR A 80 -18.00 12.52 -8.10
CA THR A 80 -19.09 11.63 -7.64
C THR A 80 -20.42 12.36 -7.40
N ILE A 81 -20.43 13.70 -7.30
CA ILE A 81 -21.67 14.48 -7.32
C ILE A 81 -22.05 14.64 -8.80
N PRO A 82 -23.06 13.93 -9.32
CA PRO A 82 -23.49 14.14 -10.70
C PRO A 82 -23.99 15.58 -10.86
N PRO A 83 -23.75 16.21 -12.02
CA PRO A 83 -24.43 17.47 -12.31
C PRO A 83 -25.95 17.30 -12.15
N ALA A 84 -26.64 18.39 -11.82
CA ALA A 84 -28.11 18.40 -11.71
C ALA A 84 -28.77 17.82 -12.98
N ASP A 85 -28.10 18.05 -14.11
CA ASP A 85 -28.42 17.49 -15.41
C ASP A 85 -27.63 16.18 -15.56
N ARG A 86 -28.31 15.03 -15.68
CA ARG A 86 -27.69 13.67 -15.78
C ARG A 86 -26.94 13.43 -17.10
N HIS A 87 -25.95 14.25 -17.40
CA HIS A 87 -25.12 14.10 -18.59
C HIS A 87 -24.15 12.91 -18.45
N ARG A 88 -23.87 12.26 -19.59
CA ARG A 88 -22.75 11.33 -19.71
C ARG A 88 -21.45 12.14 -19.76
N ALA A 89 -20.39 11.60 -19.16
CA ALA A 89 -19.04 12.21 -19.13
C ALA A 89 -18.99 13.68 -18.65
N PRO A 90 -19.49 13.99 -17.44
CA PRO A 90 -19.56 15.35 -16.94
C PRO A 90 -18.18 16.00 -16.73
N LEU A 91 -17.11 15.24 -16.47
CA LEU A 91 -15.77 15.81 -16.34
C LEU A 91 -15.24 16.26 -17.72
N VAL A 92 -15.41 15.43 -18.75
CA VAL A 92 -14.98 15.79 -20.12
C VAL A 92 -15.64 17.09 -20.58
N ARG A 93 -16.93 17.27 -20.30
CA ARG A 93 -17.63 18.51 -20.64
C ARG A 93 -17.06 19.72 -19.90
N ASP A 94 -16.86 19.63 -18.59
CA ASP A 94 -16.32 20.76 -17.82
C ASP A 94 -14.91 21.15 -18.33
N LEU A 95 -14.09 20.16 -18.69
CA LEU A 95 -12.77 20.37 -19.27
C LEU A 95 -12.86 21.03 -20.65
N GLY A 96 -13.81 20.60 -21.49
CA GLY A 96 -14.08 21.25 -22.77
C GLY A 96 -14.51 22.71 -22.60
N ASP A 97 -15.34 23.01 -21.60
CA ASP A 97 -15.74 24.38 -21.25
C ASP A 97 -14.54 25.23 -20.82
N VAL A 98 -13.68 24.69 -19.97
CA VAL A 98 -12.45 25.35 -19.50
C VAL A 98 -11.49 25.66 -20.67
N LEU A 99 -11.25 24.69 -21.55
CA LEU A 99 -10.39 24.86 -22.72
C LEU A 99 -10.94 25.90 -23.71
N ARG A 100 -12.28 26.01 -23.82
CA ARG A 100 -12.93 27.01 -24.67
C ARG A 100 -12.81 28.43 -24.12
N SER A 101 -12.97 28.58 -22.80
CA SER A 101 -12.97 29.90 -22.17
C SER A 101 -11.56 30.39 -21.79
N GLY A 102 -10.57 29.49 -21.72
CA GLY A 102 -9.21 29.82 -21.27
C GLY A 102 -9.09 29.96 -19.75
N ASP A 103 -10.03 29.36 -18.98
CA ASP A 103 -10.07 29.48 -17.52
C ASP A 103 -8.98 28.63 -16.86
N HIS A 104 -8.34 29.15 -15.80
CA HIS A 104 -7.51 28.33 -14.93
C HIS A 104 -8.33 27.22 -14.28
N LEU A 105 -7.72 26.07 -13.98
CA LEU A 105 -8.42 24.92 -13.43
C LEU A 105 -7.68 24.24 -12.29
N LEU A 106 -8.39 23.96 -11.20
CA LEU A 106 -8.04 22.92 -10.23
C LEU A 106 -9.09 21.81 -10.23
N ALA A 107 -8.71 20.60 -10.63
CA ALA A 107 -9.60 19.45 -10.65
C ALA A 107 -9.17 18.40 -9.61
N CYS A 108 -10.03 18.14 -8.63
CA CYS A 108 -9.86 17.09 -7.62
C CYS A 108 -10.62 15.82 -8.05
N ILE A 109 -9.90 14.86 -8.63
CA ILE A 109 -10.50 13.71 -9.33
C ILE A 109 -10.31 12.41 -8.53
N ASN A 110 -11.39 11.62 -8.45
CA ASN A 110 -11.33 10.24 -7.99
C ASN A 110 -11.09 9.30 -9.19
N ARG A 111 -10.10 8.41 -9.10
CA ARG A 111 -9.71 7.53 -10.22
C ARG A 111 -10.87 6.67 -10.76
N GLY A 112 -11.77 6.22 -9.89
CA GLY A 112 -12.96 5.45 -10.30
C GLY A 112 -13.89 6.20 -11.26
N VAL A 113 -13.86 7.54 -11.27
CA VAL A 113 -14.69 8.35 -12.16
C VAL A 113 -14.15 8.34 -13.57
N LEU A 114 -12.83 8.39 -13.74
CA LEU A 114 -12.17 8.36 -15.05
C LEU A 114 -12.56 7.12 -15.88
N ILE A 115 -12.83 5.99 -15.23
CA ILE A 115 -13.33 4.77 -15.88
C ILE A 115 -14.70 5.01 -16.55
N GLY A 116 -15.57 5.77 -15.90
CA GLY A 116 -16.87 6.15 -16.45
C GLY A 116 -16.76 7.18 -17.59
N GLU A 117 -15.82 8.12 -17.47
CA GLU A 117 -15.57 9.20 -18.44
C GLU A 117 -14.98 8.68 -19.76
N THR A 118 -14.07 7.71 -19.70
CA THR A 118 -13.38 7.14 -20.88
C THR A 118 -14.22 6.17 -21.72
N ARG A 119 -15.49 5.92 -21.35
CA ARG A 119 -16.40 5.14 -22.20
C ARG A 119 -16.71 5.95 -23.46
N LYS A 120 -16.26 5.45 -24.62
CA LYS A 120 -16.27 6.14 -25.92
C LYS A 120 -17.49 7.07 -26.10
N PRO A 121 -17.27 8.38 -26.32
CA PRO A 121 -18.35 9.26 -26.75
C PRO A 121 -18.92 8.77 -28.09
N GLU A 122 -20.22 8.94 -28.29
CA GLU A 122 -20.84 8.69 -29.59
C GLU A 122 -20.17 9.60 -30.62
N LYS A 123 -19.64 9.01 -31.71
CA LYS A 123 -18.79 9.67 -32.71
C LYS A 123 -19.43 10.85 -33.46
N ASN A 124 -20.66 11.23 -33.17
CA ASN A 124 -21.42 12.22 -33.92
C ASN A 124 -21.75 13.42 -33.04
N GLY A 125 -20.86 14.43 -33.00
CA GLY A 125 -21.22 15.78 -32.51
C GLY A 125 -20.27 16.46 -31.51
N ALA A 126 -19.24 15.76 -30.98
CA ALA A 126 -18.29 16.38 -30.05
C ALA A 126 -17.37 17.38 -30.77
N ASP A 127 -17.24 18.59 -30.22
CA ASP A 127 -16.33 19.62 -30.73
C ASP A 127 -14.86 19.28 -30.45
N GLU A 128 -13.93 20.07 -30.99
CA GLU A 128 -12.49 19.84 -30.83
C GLU A 128 -12.00 19.93 -29.38
N ALA A 129 -12.54 20.86 -28.59
CA ALA A 129 -12.17 21.02 -27.18
C ALA A 129 -12.65 19.83 -26.33
N GLU A 130 -13.84 19.30 -26.63
CA GLU A 130 -14.39 18.12 -25.95
C GLU A 130 -13.61 16.84 -26.31
N ARG A 131 -13.09 16.75 -27.55
CA ARG A 131 -12.18 15.66 -27.94
C ARG A 131 -10.83 15.76 -27.23
N MET A 132 -10.26 16.96 -27.13
CA MET A 132 -9.03 17.18 -26.36
C MET A 132 -9.26 16.88 -24.86
N ALA A 133 -10.37 17.32 -24.29
CA ALA A 133 -10.77 16.97 -22.92
C ALA A 133 -10.89 15.45 -22.71
N SER A 134 -11.42 14.72 -23.69
CA SER A 134 -11.47 13.25 -23.66
C SER A 134 -10.08 12.63 -23.71
N ALA A 135 -9.16 13.20 -24.50
CA ALA A 135 -7.76 12.76 -24.55
C ALA A 135 -7.04 13.00 -23.22
N ILE A 136 -7.24 14.17 -22.58
CA ILE A 136 -6.74 14.46 -21.24
C ILE A 136 -7.32 13.46 -20.22
N ALA A 137 -8.64 13.23 -20.21
CA ALA A 137 -9.25 12.25 -19.31
C ALA A 137 -8.72 10.83 -19.53
N GLY A 138 -8.45 10.45 -20.79
CA GLY A 138 -7.78 9.21 -21.15
C GLY A 138 -6.35 9.14 -20.59
N TRP A 139 -5.58 10.21 -20.74
CA TRP A 139 -4.23 10.34 -20.19
C TRP A 139 -4.22 10.23 -18.66
N LEU A 140 -5.13 10.91 -17.96
CA LEU A 140 -5.27 10.81 -16.49
C LEU A 140 -5.58 9.38 -16.02
N LEU A 141 -6.26 8.58 -16.84
CA LEU A 141 -6.59 7.18 -16.51
C LEU A 141 -5.42 6.23 -16.78
N SER A 142 -4.84 6.32 -17.98
CA SER A 142 -3.87 5.35 -18.50
C SER A 142 -2.41 5.72 -18.19
N GLY A 143 -2.14 6.97 -17.81
CA GLY A 143 -0.81 7.54 -17.74
C GLY A 143 -0.15 7.75 -19.11
N LYS A 144 -0.83 7.40 -20.20
CA LYS A 144 -0.31 7.49 -21.58
C LYS A 144 -1.16 8.44 -22.40
N ILE A 145 -0.49 9.33 -23.11
CA ILE A 145 -1.16 10.15 -24.12
C ILE A 145 -1.50 9.23 -25.29
N HIS A 146 -2.80 9.06 -25.53
CA HIS A 146 -3.28 8.52 -26.79
C HIS A 146 -3.44 9.70 -27.74
N ASP A 147 -2.87 9.56 -28.94
CA ASP A 147 -2.96 10.59 -29.98
C ASP A 147 -4.43 10.99 -30.15
N ALA A 148 -4.73 12.25 -29.83
CA ALA A 148 -6.09 12.77 -29.85
C ALA A 148 -6.65 12.77 -31.28
N GLY A 149 -5.78 12.68 -32.30
CA GLY A 149 -6.17 12.52 -33.70
C GLY A 149 -7.03 13.67 -34.23
N THR A 150 -6.88 14.88 -33.71
CA THR A 150 -7.83 15.98 -33.95
C THR A 150 -7.19 17.31 -34.30
N GLY A 151 -7.16 17.62 -35.60
CA GLY A 151 -7.12 18.99 -36.12
C GLY A 151 -5.99 19.86 -35.53
N ASP A 152 -6.36 21.02 -35.02
CA ASP A 152 -5.44 22.08 -34.59
C ASP A 152 -4.93 21.91 -33.14
N TRP A 153 -5.42 20.92 -32.38
CA TRP A 153 -5.06 20.74 -30.96
C TRP A 153 -4.14 19.54 -30.75
N THR A 154 -3.04 19.74 -30.04
CA THR A 154 -2.07 18.69 -29.67
C THR A 154 -1.75 18.77 -28.18
N ILE A 155 -1.28 17.66 -27.62
CA ILE A 155 -0.76 17.60 -26.26
C ILE A 155 0.61 16.93 -26.28
N GLU A 156 1.61 17.63 -25.76
CA GLU A 156 3.00 17.19 -25.73
C GLU A 156 3.42 17.03 -24.27
N LEU A 157 3.98 15.86 -23.93
CA LEU A 157 4.66 15.69 -22.64
C LEU A 157 5.98 16.45 -22.72
N VAL A 158 6.21 17.33 -21.74
CA VAL A 158 7.42 18.12 -21.68
C VAL A 158 8.35 17.50 -20.65
N ASP A 159 9.51 17.07 -21.12
CA ASP A 159 10.66 16.57 -20.34
C ASP A 159 10.40 15.23 -19.61
N ASP A 160 10.49 14.12 -20.36
CA ASP A 160 10.30 12.75 -19.84
C ASP A 160 11.16 12.47 -18.59
N ASP A 161 12.35 13.08 -18.52
CA ASP A 161 13.31 12.93 -17.41
C ASP A 161 12.85 13.58 -16.10
N LYS A 162 11.90 14.54 -16.16
CA LYS A 162 11.29 15.21 -14.98
C LYS A 162 9.90 14.67 -14.65
N SER A 163 9.40 13.70 -15.41
CA SER A 163 8.19 12.95 -15.05
C SER A 163 8.49 11.85 -14.04
N SER A 164 7.51 11.54 -13.21
CA SER A 164 7.54 10.40 -12.30
C SER A 164 6.20 9.67 -12.32
N ALA A 165 6.14 8.49 -11.71
CA ALA A 165 4.88 7.77 -11.53
C ALA A 165 3.82 8.54 -10.71
N HIS A 166 4.23 9.62 -10.03
CA HIS A 166 3.37 10.43 -9.15
C HIS A 166 3.10 11.83 -9.69
N TYR A 167 3.81 12.23 -10.74
CA TYR A 167 3.70 13.56 -11.32
C TYR A 167 4.06 13.53 -12.80
N VAL A 168 3.20 14.10 -13.64
CA VAL A 168 3.47 14.32 -15.05
C VAL A 168 3.08 15.74 -15.44
N PHE A 169 3.81 16.27 -16.42
CA PHE A 169 3.63 17.61 -16.95
C PHE A 169 3.44 17.55 -18.47
N GLY A 170 2.57 18.38 -18.99
CA GLY A 170 2.36 18.47 -20.43
C GLY A 170 1.88 19.85 -20.85
N GLU A 171 2.03 20.13 -22.13
CA GLU A 171 1.59 21.36 -22.76
C GLU A 171 0.51 21.04 -23.80
N VAL A 172 -0.60 21.77 -23.73
CA VAL A 172 -1.68 21.71 -24.72
C VAL A 172 -1.49 22.88 -25.68
N GLN A 173 -1.31 22.56 -26.95
CA GLN A 173 -1.15 23.53 -28.01
C GLN A 173 -2.40 23.61 -28.87
N LYS A 174 -2.66 24.80 -29.41
CA LYS A 174 -3.70 25.08 -30.39
C LYS A 174 -3.08 25.84 -31.56
N ASN A 175 -3.17 25.33 -32.77
CA ASN A 175 -2.49 25.87 -33.96
C ASN A 175 -0.97 26.01 -33.79
N GLY A 176 -0.35 25.12 -32.99
CA GLY A 176 1.08 25.17 -32.67
C GLY A 176 1.47 26.27 -31.66
N GLU A 177 0.51 27.00 -31.09
CA GLU A 177 0.75 27.96 -30.00
C GLU A 177 0.34 27.36 -28.64
N PRO A 178 1.10 27.61 -27.56
CA PRO A 178 0.76 27.14 -26.22
C PRO A 178 -0.57 27.72 -25.76
N SER A 179 -1.57 26.87 -25.56
CA SER A 179 -2.89 27.27 -25.05
C SER A 179 -3.01 27.03 -23.56
N ALA A 180 -2.47 25.91 -23.05
CA ALA A 180 -2.52 25.58 -21.64
C ALA A 180 -1.33 24.72 -21.21
N VAL A 181 -0.96 24.83 -19.93
CA VAL A 181 -0.01 23.93 -19.26
C VAL A 181 -0.75 23.05 -18.27
N VAL A 182 -0.35 21.78 -18.19
CA VAL A 182 -1.06 20.74 -17.45
C VAL A 182 -0.14 20.08 -16.43
N HIS A 183 -0.47 20.23 -15.15
CA HIS A 183 0.14 19.51 -14.05
C HIS A 183 -0.79 18.39 -13.59
N VAL A 184 -0.31 17.15 -13.55
CA VAL A 184 -1.06 16.02 -13.01
C VAL A 184 -0.30 15.42 -11.85
N VAL A 185 -0.95 15.30 -10.70
CA VAL A 185 -0.38 14.70 -9.49
C VAL A 185 -1.21 13.47 -9.09
N TYR A 186 -0.59 12.30 -9.11
CA TYR A 186 -1.20 11.04 -8.70
C TYR A 186 -0.96 10.78 -7.21
N MET A 187 -1.89 11.23 -6.38
CA MET A 187 -1.83 11.11 -4.92
C MET A 187 -2.11 9.70 -4.41
N ASP A 188 -2.65 8.80 -5.24
CA ASP A 188 -2.88 7.40 -4.91
C ASP A 188 -1.69 6.48 -5.25
N GLY A 189 -0.69 7.00 -5.97
CA GLY A 189 0.53 6.26 -6.27
C GLY A 189 1.57 6.32 -5.16
N ALA A 190 1.48 7.29 -4.26
CA ALA A 190 2.49 7.58 -3.25
C ALA A 190 2.08 7.08 -1.86
N SER A 191 2.94 6.32 -1.19
CA SER A 191 2.78 5.89 0.20
C SER A 191 3.15 7.02 1.15
N LEU A 192 2.30 7.17 2.16
CA LEU A 192 2.52 8.04 3.31
C LEU A 192 3.43 7.39 4.37
N LEU A 193 3.83 6.14 4.14
CA LEU A 193 4.64 5.31 5.03
C LEU A 193 6.07 5.11 4.50
N GLU A 194 6.46 5.86 3.46
CA GLU A 194 7.83 5.96 2.97
C GLU A 194 8.37 7.38 3.20
N GLN A 195 9.69 7.53 3.14
CA GLN A 195 10.34 8.84 3.18
C GLN A 195 10.41 9.44 1.78
N TRP A 196 10.08 10.72 1.66
CA TRP A 196 10.15 11.47 0.42
C TRP A 196 11.21 12.55 0.55
N THR A 197 12.26 12.46 -0.26
CA THR A 197 13.34 13.46 -0.26
C THR A 197 12.89 14.64 -1.11
N PRO A 198 12.94 15.87 -0.57
CA PRO A 198 12.56 17.04 -1.32
C PRO A 198 13.42 17.18 -2.59
N PRO A 199 12.86 17.73 -3.67
CA PRO A 199 13.62 17.97 -4.89
C PRO A 199 14.85 18.86 -4.63
N LYS A 200 15.94 18.60 -5.36
CA LYS A 200 17.16 19.42 -5.30
C LYS A 200 17.07 20.66 -6.18
N ASP A 201 16.31 20.57 -7.26
CA ASP A 201 16.19 21.63 -8.25
C ASP A 201 15.22 22.71 -7.78
N GLN A 202 15.50 23.95 -8.18
CA GLN A 202 14.60 25.06 -7.91
C GLN A 202 13.43 25.03 -8.87
N TYR A 203 12.28 25.42 -8.36
CA TYR A 203 11.08 25.57 -9.16
C TYR A 203 11.21 26.76 -10.12
N GLU A 204 11.14 26.49 -11.42
CA GLU A 204 11.42 27.45 -12.50
C GLU A 204 10.21 28.33 -12.91
N GLY A 205 9.01 28.04 -12.40
CA GLY A 205 7.78 28.77 -12.70
C GLY A 205 6.62 27.86 -13.13
N TYR A 206 5.41 28.39 -13.27
CA TYR A 206 4.21 27.55 -13.51
C TYR A 206 4.14 26.95 -14.92
N ARG A 207 4.98 27.45 -15.84
CA ARG A 207 5.09 26.92 -17.20
C ARG A 207 6.11 25.80 -17.33
N ALA A 208 6.79 25.45 -16.24
CA ALA A 208 7.82 24.43 -16.22
C ALA A 208 7.37 23.22 -15.37
N PRO A 209 7.89 22.01 -15.68
CA PRO A 209 7.68 20.85 -14.82
C PRO A 209 8.17 21.13 -13.40
N LEU A 210 7.40 20.66 -12.41
CA LEU A 210 7.82 20.70 -11.01
C LEU A 210 9.03 19.79 -10.81
N PRO A 211 9.99 20.20 -9.99
CA PRO A 211 11.10 19.33 -9.67
C PRO A 211 10.59 18.17 -8.80
N THR A 212 10.92 16.94 -9.19
CA THR A 212 10.41 15.73 -8.53
C THR A 212 11.35 15.27 -7.41
N GLY A 213 10.78 14.95 -6.25
CA GLY A 213 11.49 14.26 -5.19
C GLY A 213 11.60 12.76 -5.47
N SER A 214 12.61 12.11 -4.90
CA SER A 214 12.76 10.64 -4.93
C SER A 214 12.18 10.01 -3.67
N VAL A 215 11.64 8.80 -3.80
CA VAL A 215 11.31 7.97 -2.64
C VAL A 215 12.58 7.36 -2.07
N GLU A 216 12.67 7.30 -0.75
CA GLU A 216 13.70 6.55 -0.03
C GLU A 216 13.05 5.39 0.73
N VAL A 217 13.09 4.20 0.13
CA VAL A 217 12.63 2.97 0.77
C VAL A 217 13.66 2.48 1.78
N THR A 218 13.20 2.16 2.99
CA THR A 218 14.03 1.55 4.04
C THR A 218 13.54 0.14 4.35
N PRO A 219 14.37 -0.91 4.16
CA PRO A 219 13.96 -2.28 4.44
C PRO A 219 13.59 -2.47 5.92
N VAL A 220 12.48 -3.16 6.20
CA VAL A 220 11.90 -3.33 7.54
C VAL A 220 12.82 -4.08 8.52
N LEU A 221 13.78 -4.87 8.02
CA LEU A 221 14.76 -5.57 8.86
C LEU A 221 16.10 -4.82 8.99
N SER A 222 16.18 -3.56 8.55
CA SER A 222 17.40 -2.76 8.74
C SER A 222 17.51 -2.23 10.18
N ASP A 223 18.75 -2.03 10.62
CA ASP A 223 19.06 -1.43 11.93
C ASP A 223 18.70 0.07 11.96
N ASP A 224 18.79 0.74 10.81
CA ASP A 224 18.50 2.17 10.66
C ASP A 224 17.00 2.51 10.59
N ARG A 225 16.11 1.52 10.69
CA ARG A 225 14.66 1.72 10.51
C ARG A 225 14.06 2.75 11.46
N CYS A 226 14.49 2.77 12.73
CA CYS A 226 14.00 3.71 13.72
C CYS A 226 14.57 5.13 13.55
N ALA A 227 15.71 5.26 12.86
CA ALA A 227 16.37 6.54 12.66
C ALA A 227 15.70 7.42 11.59
N ARG A 228 14.74 6.88 10.82
CA ARG A 228 14.13 7.57 9.69
C ARG A 228 12.66 7.91 9.93
N ARG A 229 12.35 9.19 9.74
CA ARG A 229 11.01 9.75 9.90
C ARG A 229 10.25 9.64 8.57
N VAL A 230 9.34 8.68 8.48
CA VAL A 230 8.39 8.58 7.35
C VAL A 230 7.34 9.68 7.41
N ALA A 231 6.67 9.98 6.30
CA ALA A 231 5.78 11.15 6.21
C ALA A 231 4.65 11.18 7.26
N PHE A 232 4.09 10.03 7.64
CA PHE A 232 3.03 9.95 8.65
C PHE A 232 3.54 9.80 10.10
N HIS A 233 4.84 9.55 10.31
CA HIS A 233 5.44 9.36 11.65
C HIS A 233 5.18 10.57 12.56
N GLU A 234 5.45 11.77 12.05
CA GLU A 234 5.27 13.01 12.79
C GLU A 234 3.80 13.25 13.18
N CYS A 235 2.85 12.83 12.32
CA CYS A 235 1.43 12.92 12.64
C CYS A 235 1.06 12.04 13.84
N VAL A 236 1.61 10.82 13.90
CA VAL A 236 1.37 9.87 15.00
C VAL A 236 1.95 10.42 16.31
N THR A 237 3.22 10.81 16.31
CA THR A 237 3.91 11.26 17.53
C THR A 237 3.33 12.57 18.06
N GLN A 238 3.00 13.53 17.20
CA GLN A 238 2.36 14.79 17.61
C GLN A 238 0.95 14.57 18.16
N ALA A 239 0.13 13.74 17.49
CA ALA A 239 -1.22 13.44 17.96
C ALA A 239 -1.18 12.70 19.31
N ALA A 240 -0.35 11.66 19.43
CA ALA A 240 -0.19 10.91 20.67
C ALA A 240 0.32 11.81 21.80
N THR A 241 1.33 12.65 21.55
CA THR A 241 1.82 13.62 22.55
C THR A 241 0.74 14.59 23.00
N THR A 242 -0.05 15.13 22.06
CA THR A 242 -1.15 16.05 22.37
C THR A 242 -2.20 15.38 23.25
N ILE A 243 -2.63 14.16 22.89
CA ILE A 243 -3.61 13.40 23.67
C ILE A 243 -3.05 13.08 25.06
N ARG A 244 -1.77 12.69 25.16
CA ARG A 244 -1.10 12.35 26.42
C ARG A 244 -1.15 13.50 27.44
N HIS A 245 -1.07 14.74 26.99
CA HIS A 245 -1.15 15.92 27.85
C HIS A 245 -2.56 16.20 28.38
N THR A 246 -3.59 15.60 27.76
CA THR A 246 -5.00 15.82 28.13
C THR A 246 -5.61 14.71 28.98
N LEU A 247 -5.01 13.51 28.97
CA LEU A 247 -5.52 12.37 29.73
C LEU A 247 -5.09 12.41 31.20
N GLU A 248 -5.98 11.98 32.09
CA GLU A 248 -5.65 11.70 33.49
C GLU A 248 -4.64 10.54 33.57
N ARG A 249 -3.82 10.53 34.62
CA ARG A 249 -2.77 9.52 34.78
C ARG A 249 -3.21 8.39 35.69
N ASP A 250 -3.42 7.22 35.11
CA ASP A 250 -3.53 5.93 35.78
C ASP A 250 -2.62 4.89 35.09
N GLU A 251 -1.73 4.26 35.87
CA GLU A 251 -0.74 3.30 35.34
C GLU A 251 -1.36 2.03 34.76
N LEU A 252 -2.61 1.73 35.11
CA LEU A 252 -3.36 0.57 34.61
C LEU A 252 -4.30 0.93 33.44
N ASP A 253 -4.39 2.19 33.02
CA ASP A 253 -5.22 2.60 31.89
C ASP A 253 -4.57 2.19 30.55
N PRO A 254 -5.19 1.25 29.79
CA PRO A 254 -4.66 0.81 28.50
C PRO A 254 -4.68 1.91 27.43
N VAL A 255 -5.63 2.85 27.47
CA VAL A 255 -5.69 3.98 26.52
C VAL A 255 -4.52 4.91 26.76
N GLN A 256 -4.27 5.27 28.02
CA GLN A 256 -3.11 6.08 28.37
C GLN A 256 -1.81 5.35 28.00
N ALA A 257 -1.70 4.05 28.28
CA ALA A 257 -0.53 3.26 27.91
C ALA A 257 -0.34 3.25 26.39
N ASN A 258 -1.40 3.12 25.58
CA ASN A 258 -1.31 3.15 24.11
C ASN A 258 -0.78 4.48 23.60
N VAL A 259 -1.33 5.58 24.12
CA VAL A 259 -0.91 6.94 23.77
C VAL A 259 0.53 7.21 24.21
N ALA A 260 0.91 6.74 25.39
CA ALA A 260 2.29 6.86 25.88
C ALA A 260 3.27 6.11 24.98
N SER A 261 2.98 4.86 24.62
CA SER A 261 3.82 4.07 23.70
C SER A 261 3.91 4.75 22.33
N LEU A 262 2.79 5.16 21.72
CA LEU A 262 2.77 5.82 20.39
C LEU A 262 3.40 7.23 20.38
N SER A 263 3.61 7.84 21.55
CA SER A 263 4.38 9.09 21.67
C SER A 263 5.90 8.87 21.58
N SER A 264 6.37 7.63 21.69
CA SER A 264 7.78 7.27 21.47
C SER A 264 8.08 7.19 19.97
N ASP A 265 9.19 7.80 19.55
CA ASP A 265 9.65 7.78 18.16
C ASP A 265 9.86 6.34 17.66
N ASP A 266 10.42 5.44 18.49
CA ASP A 266 10.69 4.04 18.13
C ASP A 266 9.40 3.26 17.86
N VAL A 267 8.41 3.40 18.75
CA VAL A 267 7.13 2.69 18.62
C VAL A 267 6.31 3.25 17.47
N ALA A 268 6.30 4.58 17.26
CA ALA A 268 5.64 5.17 16.12
C ALA A 268 6.26 4.73 14.79
N SER A 269 7.59 4.58 14.74
CA SER A 269 8.32 4.01 13.60
C SER A 269 7.99 2.54 13.38
N GLY A 270 7.93 1.74 14.45
CA GLY A 270 7.48 0.35 14.41
C GLY A 270 6.05 0.22 13.87
N TRP A 271 5.12 1.04 14.38
CA TRP A 271 3.74 1.10 13.91
C TRP A 271 3.65 1.45 12.42
N CYS A 272 4.38 2.47 11.96
CA CYS A 272 4.42 2.85 10.55
C CYS A 272 5.00 1.73 9.67
N SER A 273 6.05 1.06 10.14
CA SER A 273 6.71 -0.05 9.42
C SER A 273 5.79 -1.27 9.30
N LEU A 274 5.05 -1.58 10.36
CA LEU A 274 4.05 -2.65 10.33
C LEU A 274 2.93 -2.33 9.34
N LEU A 275 2.43 -1.10 9.34
CA LEU A 275 1.46 -0.66 8.34
C LEU A 275 2.06 -0.68 6.93
N ARG A 276 3.33 -0.35 6.76
CA ARG A 276 3.99 -0.47 5.46
C ARG A 276 4.00 -1.91 4.99
N GLY A 277 4.30 -2.86 5.88
CA GLY A 277 4.14 -4.29 5.61
C GLY A 277 2.71 -4.66 5.20
N ALA A 278 1.69 -4.13 5.89
CA ALA A 278 0.29 -4.33 5.51
C ALA A 278 -0.04 -3.80 4.10
N ALA A 279 0.51 -2.64 3.73
CA ALA A 279 0.37 -2.07 2.38
C ALA A 279 0.99 -2.98 1.31
N VAL A 280 2.20 -3.51 1.56
CA VAL A 280 2.90 -4.44 0.66
C VAL A 280 2.13 -5.76 0.52
N ILE A 281 1.71 -6.37 1.64
CA ILE A 281 1.00 -7.65 1.65
C ILE A 281 -0.34 -7.55 0.93
N SER A 282 -1.08 -6.47 1.15
CA SER A 282 -2.39 -6.25 0.52
C SER A 282 -2.31 -5.73 -0.92
N GLY A 283 -1.16 -5.19 -1.33
CA GLY A 283 -1.00 -4.49 -2.61
C GLY A 283 -1.79 -3.17 -2.69
N THR A 284 -2.07 -2.54 -1.54
CA THR A 284 -2.83 -1.29 -1.44
C THR A 284 -2.04 -0.20 -0.73
N HIS A 285 -2.28 1.06 -1.08
CA HIS A 285 -1.71 2.21 -0.37
C HIS A 285 -2.75 2.80 0.58
N PHE A 286 -2.30 3.18 1.78
CA PHE A 286 -3.16 3.86 2.73
C PHE A 286 -3.25 5.35 2.45
N THR A 287 -4.47 5.87 2.44
CA THR A 287 -4.79 7.29 2.42
C THR A 287 -4.63 7.92 3.81
N TYR A 288 -4.54 9.25 3.89
CA TYR A 288 -4.52 9.93 5.20
C TYR A 288 -5.72 9.56 6.08
N ARG A 289 -6.91 9.40 5.47
CA ARG A 289 -8.13 9.01 6.20
C ARG A 289 -7.98 7.63 6.84
N GLU A 290 -7.44 6.67 6.11
CA GLU A 290 -7.25 5.31 6.61
C GLU A 290 -6.18 5.27 7.70
N LEU A 291 -5.05 5.96 7.51
CA LEU A 291 -4.02 6.04 8.55
C LEU A 291 -4.52 6.72 9.83
N TRP A 292 -5.30 7.79 9.73
CA TRP A 292 -5.95 8.39 10.90
C TRP A 292 -6.95 7.45 11.57
N ALA A 293 -7.75 6.72 10.79
CA ALA A 293 -8.68 5.73 11.35
C ALA A 293 -7.93 4.59 12.07
N LEU A 294 -6.85 4.09 11.48
CA LEU A 294 -5.98 3.08 12.09
C LEU A 294 -5.29 3.59 13.36
N PHE A 295 -4.85 4.85 13.38
CA PHE A 295 -4.29 5.47 14.58
C PHE A 295 -5.34 5.55 15.70
N VAL A 296 -6.54 6.05 15.41
CA VAL A 296 -7.64 6.11 16.40
C VAL A 296 -8.01 4.71 16.89
N GLN A 297 -8.11 3.73 15.99
CA GLN A 297 -8.37 2.34 16.36
C GLN A 297 -7.25 1.73 17.21
N SER A 298 -6.00 2.10 16.95
CA SER A 298 -4.85 1.67 17.75
C SER A 298 -4.94 2.19 19.19
N VAL A 299 -5.52 3.37 19.39
CA VAL A 299 -5.64 3.99 20.72
C VAL A 299 -6.90 3.55 21.47
N LEU A 300 -8.06 3.58 20.80
CA LEU A 300 -9.40 3.47 21.43
C LEU A 300 -10.21 2.26 20.95
N GLY A 301 -9.71 1.51 19.97
CA GLY A 301 -10.49 0.49 19.28
C GLY A 301 -11.57 1.10 18.37
N PRO A 302 -12.50 0.28 17.85
CA PRO A 302 -13.61 0.73 17.00
C PRO A 302 -14.72 1.45 17.79
N ALA A 303 -14.37 2.26 18.79
CA ALA A 303 -15.35 3.07 19.51
C ALA A 303 -15.86 4.23 18.63
N SER A 304 -17.18 4.37 18.52
CA SER A 304 -17.79 5.56 17.93
C SER A 304 -17.80 6.71 18.96
N PRO A 305 -17.91 7.98 18.51
CA PRO A 305 -18.07 9.12 19.42
C PRO A 305 -19.17 8.94 20.47
N ASP A 306 -20.27 8.27 20.10
CA ASP A 306 -21.41 8.01 20.97
C ASP A 306 -21.10 6.99 22.08
N ASN A 307 -20.12 6.11 21.87
CA ASN A 307 -19.76 5.02 22.79
C ASN A 307 -18.49 5.31 23.61
N LEU A 308 -17.83 6.46 23.41
CA LEU A 308 -16.60 6.82 24.13
C LEU A 308 -16.83 6.92 25.65
N GLY A 309 -17.99 7.45 26.09
CA GLY A 309 -18.35 7.50 27.50
C GLY A 309 -18.45 6.09 28.11
N SER A 310 -19.15 5.18 27.43
CA SER A 310 -19.28 3.79 27.87
C SER A 310 -17.94 3.06 27.92
N LEU A 311 -17.02 3.36 26.99
CA LEU A 311 -15.66 2.80 27.02
C LEU A 311 -14.89 3.28 28.25
N ARG A 312 -14.95 4.58 28.55
CA ARG A 312 -14.31 5.14 29.75
C ARG A 312 -14.84 4.49 31.02
N ASP A 313 -16.15 4.48 31.20
CA ASP A 313 -16.79 3.92 32.40
C ASP A 313 -16.43 2.44 32.58
N TRP A 314 -16.36 1.69 31.46
CA TRP A 314 -15.96 0.29 31.47
C TRP A 314 -14.47 0.11 31.84
N VAL A 315 -13.56 0.95 31.32
CA VAL A 315 -12.13 0.90 31.67
C VAL A 315 -11.96 1.22 33.16
N ASP A 316 -12.62 2.27 33.65
CA ASP A 316 -12.60 2.67 35.05
C ASP A 316 -13.09 1.52 35.94
N GLU A 317 -14.21 0.86 35.60
CA GLU A 317 -14.74 -0.29 36.32
C GLU A 317 -13.73 -1.44 36.40
N ARG A 318 -13.09 -1.80 35.27
CA ARG A 318 -12.08 -2.88 35.24
C ARG A 318 -10.84 -2.50 36.05
N ILE A 319 -10.39 -1.25 36.03
CA ILE A 319 -9.26 -0.79 36.87
C ILE A 319 -9.60 -0.94 38.37
N HIS A 320 -10.83 -0.58 38.78
CA HIS A 320 -11.28 -0.78 40.16
C HIS A 320 -11.30 -2.27 40.52
N GLU A 321 -11.78 -3.15 39.63
CA GLU A 321 -11.73 -4.59 39.87
C GLU A 321 -10.30 -5.12 40.03
N VAL A 322 -9.34 -4.61 39.26
CA VAL A 322 -7.92 -5.00 39.42
C VAL A 322 -7.38 -4.61 40.80
N ARG A 323 -7.80 -3.47 41.35
CA ARG A 323 -7.33 -2.94 42.64
C ARG A 323 -8.03 -3.57 43.84
N ASP A 324 -9.34 -3.79 43.73
CA ASP A 324 -10.20 -4.14 44.85
C ASP A 324 -10.50 -5.65 44.95
N GLN A 325 -10.36 -6.39 43.85
CA GLN A 325 -10.63 -7.84 43.80
C GLN A 325 -9.34 -8.67 43.82
N SER A 326 -9.47 -9.96 44.07
CA SER A 326 -8.37 -10.94 44.02
C SER A 326 -8.80 -12.23 43.31
N GLY A 327 -7.84 -13.01 42.82
CA GLY A 327 -8.09 -14.24 42.07
C GLY A 327 -8.75 -13.99 40.71
N GLU A 328 -9.77 -14.78 40.36
CA GLU A 328 -10.38 -14.80 39.04
C GLU A 328 -10.89 -13.43 38.53
N PRO A 329 -11.65 -12.64 39.31
CA PRO A 329 -12.15 -11.35 38.81
C PRO A 329 -11.02 -10.39 38.46
N ARG A 330 -9.95 -10.35 39.27
CA ARG A 330 -8.76 -9.54 39.00
C ARG A 330 -8.04 -9.98 37.73
N LEU A 331 -7.86 -11.29 37.54
CA LEU A 331 -7.28 -11.84 36.32
C LEU A 331 -8.12 -11.45 35.09
N GLN A 332 -9.44 -11.66 35.12
CA GLN A 332 -10.31 -11.32 34.00
C GLN A 332 -10.28 -9.83 33.69
N ALA A 333 -10.28 -8.95 34.70
CA ALA A 333 -10.16 -7.52 34.51
C ALA A 333 -8.82 -7.13 33.85
N LEU A 334 -7.69 -7.73 34.26
CA LEU A 334 -6.39 -7.50 33.63
C LEU A 334 -6.34 -7.96 32.17
N LEU A 335 -6.85 -9.16 31.87
CA LEU A 335 -6.91 -9.66 30.48
C LEU A 335 -7.82 -8.80 29.61
N ALA A 336 -8.90 -8.26 30.19
CA ALA A 336 -9.81 -7.35 29.52
C ALA A 336 -9.14 -6.00 29.20
N LEU A 337 -8.44 -5.39 30.16
CA LEU A 337 -7.64 -4.18 29.94
C LEU A 337 -6.52 -4.42 28.92
N GLY A 338 -5.80 -5.54 29.02
CA GLY A 338 -4.78 -5.95 28.06
C GLY A 338 -5.31 -6.10 26.63
N SER A 339 -6.57 -6.52 26.48
CA SER A 339 -7.22 -6.62 25.16
C SER A 339 -7.52 -5.26 24.51
N ILE A 340 -7.39 -4.15 25.25
CA ILE A 340 -7.47 -2.77 24.75
C ILE A 340 -6.09 -2.21 24.40
N ARG A 341 -5.00 -2.98 24.56
CA ARG A 341 -3.68 -2.53 24.12
C ARG A 341 -3.60 -2.44 22.60
N THR A 342 -2.82 -1.48 22.08
CA THR A 342 -2.70 -1.20 20.64
C THR A 342 -2.44 -2.46 19.81
N HIS A 343 -1.48 -3.28 20.24
CA HIS A 343 -1.10 -4.51 19.53
C HIS A 343 -2.18 -5.60 19.54
N MET A 344 -3.21 -5.49 20.40
CA MET A 344 -4.39 -6.36 20.38
C MET A 344 -5.53 -5.72 19.56
N LEU A 345 -5.78 -4.43 19.76
CA LEU A 345 -6.84 -3.68 19.07
C LEU A 345 -6.69 -3.67 17.55
N MET A 346 -5.45 -3.59 17.04
CA MET A 346 -5.20 -3.55 15.61
C MET A 346 -5.65 -4.82 14.86
N PHE A 347 -5.66 -5.98 15.53
CA PHE A 347 -5.90 -7.27 14.87
C PHE A 347 -7.18 -7.97 15.29
N ASP A 348 -7.60 -7.81 16.55
CA ASP A 348 -8.79 -8.50 17.07
C ASP A 348 -10.02 -7.60 17.20
N ALA A 349 -9.86 -6.30 17.44
CA ALA A 349 -11.00 -5.44 17.70
C ALA A 349 -11.94 -5.32 16.48
N GLY A 350 -13.24 -5.31 16.77
CA GLY A 350 -14.30 -5.21 15.75
C GLY A 350 -14.60 -6.51 15.00
N ASP A 351 -14.05 -7.66 15.39
CA ASP A 351 -14.44 -8.98 14.85
C ASP A 351 -15.35 -9.74 15.85
N VAL A 352 -16.67 -9.53 15.73
CA VAL A 352 -17.67 -10.10 16.66
C VAL A 352 -17.61 -11.63 16.74
N SER A 353 -17.08 -12.31 15.71
CA SER A 353 -16.95 -13.77 15.71
C SER A 353 -15.96 -14.28 16.77
N LYS A 354 -14.93 -13.48 17.10
CA LYS A 354 -13.94 -13.80 18.14
C LYS A 354 -14.41 -13.46 19.56
N TYR A 355 -15.42 -12.60 19.70
CA TYR A 355 -15.88 -12.07 21.00
C TYR A 355 -17.09 -12.80 21.60
N ARG A 356 -17.84 -13.60 20.83
CA ARG A 356 -19.06 -14.27 21.30
C ARG A 356 -18.87 -15.29 22.42
N GLU A 357 -17.64 -15.73 22.70
CA GLU A 357 -17.34 -16.83 23.63
C GLU A 357 -16.69 -16.39 24.96
N LYS A 358 -16.28 -15.13 25.12
CA LYS A 358 -15.50 -14.68 26.29
C LYS A 358 -16.17 -13.51 27.01
N GLY A 359 -16.87 -13.80 28.11
CA GLY A 359 -17.39 -12.77 29.00
C GLY A 359 -16.27 -11.89 29.55
N GLY A 360 -16.55 -10.59 29.73
CA GLY A 360 -15.61 -9.64 30.31
C GLY A 360 -14.83 -8.77 29.34
N LEU A 361 -14.98 -8.93 28.01
CA LEU A 361 -14.39 -8.04 27.00
C LEU A 361 -15.35 -6.89 26.63
N PHE A 362 -14.80 -5.74 26.22
CA PHE A 362 -15.63 -4.62 25.74
C PHE A 362 -16.37 -5.01 24.44
N PRO A 363 -17.70 -4.76 24.34
CA PRO A 363 -18.50 -5.20 23.20
C PRO A 363 -18.32 -4.27 22.00
N TRP A 364 -17.26 -4.51 21.22
CA TRP A 364 -16.99 -3.75 20.00
C TRP A 364 -18.11 -3.89 18.97
N ALA A 365 -18.40 -2.79 18.27
CA ALA A 365 -19.23 -2.84 17.06
C ALA A 365 -18.48 -3.60 15.94
N ASP A 366 -19.22 -4.38 15.17
CA ASP A 366 -18.66 -5.04 13.98
C ASP A 366 -18.16 -3.97 13.01
N THR A 367 -16.85 -4.00 12.74
CA THR A 367 -16.20 -2.98 11.91
C THR A 367 -15.30 -3.66 10.89
N GLU A 368 -15.62 -3.43 9.63
CA GLU A 368 -14.84 -3.96 8.51
C GLU A 368 -14.62 -2.88 7.45
N ASN A 369 -13.37 -2.70 7.04
CA ASN A 369 -12.99 -1.89 5.90
C ASN A 369 -11.70 -2.46 5.29
N ASP A 370 -11.34 -2.01 4.09
CA ASP A 370 -10.18 -2.55 3.37
C ASP A 370 -8.86 -2.30 4.10
N ALA A 371 -8.73 -1.16 4.80
CA ALA A 371 -7.54 -0.87 5.59
C ALA A 371 -7.36 -1.85 6.77
N LEU A 372 -8.45 -2.18 7.47
CA LEU A 372 -8.44 -3.18 8.54
C LEU A 372 -8.21 -4.59 8.03
N ARG A 373 -8.76 -4.93 6.85
CA ARG A 373 -8.43 -6.19 6.19
C ARG A 373 -6.94 -6.28 5.90
N ALA A 374 -6.33 -5.23 5.36
CA ALA A 374 -4.89 -5.17 5.12
C ALA A 374 -4.07 -5.34 6.41
N VAL A 375 -4.44 -4.66 7.50
CA VAL A 375 -3.76 -4.81 8.80
C VAL A 375 -3.91 -6.23 9.36
N ARG A 376 -5.09 -6.85 9.25
CA ARG A 376 -5.31 -8.24 9.68
C ARG A 376 -4.50 -9.25 8.86
N LEU A 377 -4.19 -8.96 7.59
CA LEU A 377 -3.26 -9.78 6.80
C LEU A 377 -1.82 -9.70 7.33
N ALA A 378 -1.47 -8.58 7.94
CA ALA A 378 -0.16 -8.29 8.52
C ALA A 378 -0.02 -8.71 10.00
N ASP A 379 -1.00 -9.40 10.59
CA ASP A 379 -0.95 -9.87 11.99
C ASP A 379 0.30 -10.73 12.24
N PRO A 380 1.22 -10.32 13.15
CA PRO A 380 2.45 -11.05 13.44
C PRO A 380 2.24 -12.54 13.78
N LEU A 381 1.06 -12.91 14.30
CA LEU A 381 0.72 -14.30 14.61
C LEU A 381 0.64 -15.23 13.38
N ARG A 382 0.50 -14.68 12.17
CA ARG A 382 0.44 -15.49 10.95
C ARG A 382 1.81 -16.03 10.54
N ASN A 383 2.85 -15.23 10.72
CA ASN A 383 4.23 -15.57 10.43
C ASN A 383 5.14 -14.54 11.11
N PHE A 384 5.71 -14.92 12.24
CA PHE A 384 6.40 -14.00 13.14
C PHE A 384 7.90 -13.91 12.82
N GLY A 385 8.39 -12.67 12.78
CA GLY A 385 9.81 -12.36 12.79
C GLY A 385 10.58 -12.77 11.52
N PRO A 386 11.91 -12.57 11.53
CA PRO A 386 12.77 -12.94 10.41
C PRO A 386 12.72 -14.43 10.06
N ALA A 387 12.96 -14.74 8.79
CA ALA A 387 12.88 -16.10 8.24
C ALA A 387 13.95 -17.07 8.78
N ASP A 388 14.98 -16.58 9.49
CA ASP A 388 15.95 -17.44 10.17
C ASP A 388 15.36 -18.15 11.40
N GLY A 389 14.17 -17.71 11.86
CA GLY A 389 13.42 -18.29 12.96
C GLY A 389 14.03 -18.08 14.34
N ARG A 390 15.16 -17.35 14.46
CA ARG A 390 15.88 -17.19 15.72
C ARG A 390 15.06 -16.44 16.74
N GLN A 391 14.55 -15.27 16.37
CA GLN A 391 13.76 -14.43 17.28
C GLN A 391 12.41 -15.05 17.63
N ASN A 392 11.84 -15.89 16.73
CA ASN A 392 10.66 -16.68 17.05
C ASN A 392 10.96 -17.72 18.14
N THR A 393 12.08 -18.44 17.99
CA THR A 393 12.51 -19.48 18.94
C THR A 393 12.90 -18.86 20.27
N GLU A 394 13.69 -17.79 20.27
CA GLU A 394 14.09 -17.03 21.46
C GLU A 394 12.88 -16.52 22.24
N LEU A 395 11.87 -15.96 21.56
CA LEU A 395 10.64 -15.52 22.22
C LEU A 395 9.83 -16.70 22.75
N ALA A 396 9.69 -17.78 21.99
CA ALA A 396 8.96 -18.97 22.44
C ALA A 396 9.61 -19.63 23.66
N ASP A 397 10.95 -19.74 23.65
CA ASP A 397 11.74 -20.29 24.74
C ASP A 397 11.63 -19.40 25.99
N ALA A 398 11.77 -18.07 25.85
CA ALA A 398 11.59 -17.14 26.96
C ALA A 398 10.18 -17.27 27.57
N LEU A 399 9.14 -17.33 26.74
CA LEU A 399 7.77 -17.48 27.21
C LEU A 399 7.50 -18.81 27.93
N ALA A 400 8.23 -19.88 27.60
CA ALA A 400 8.11 -21.15 28.31
C ALA A 400 8.61 -21.05 29.76
N GLU A 401 9.53 -20.13 30.06
CA GLU A 401 10.09 -19.94 31.41
C GLU A 401 9.10 -19.29 32.40
N ILE A 402 7.93 -18.83 31.94
CA ILE A 402 6.91 -18.24 32.82
C ILE A 402 6.36 -19.28 33.82
N GLU A 403 6.27 -20.55 33.40
CA GLU A 403 5.86 -21.66 34.28
C GLU A 403 6.94 -21.98 35.34
N GLU A 404 8.17 -21.53 35.14
CA GLU A 404 9.27 -21.63 36.11
C GLU A 404 9.28 -20.45 37.11
N GLY A 405 8.26 -19.58 37.06
CA GLY A 405 8.14 -18.41 37.92
C GLY A 405 8.94 -17.19 37.46
N LYS A 406 9.43 -17.17 36.22
CA LYS A 406 10.12 -16.00 35.64
C LYS A 406 9.13 -14.99 35.04
N LEU A 407 9.66 -13.83 34.65
CA LEU A 407 8.93 -12.72 34.03
C LEU A 407 9.53 -12.41 32.65
N PRO A 408 9.24 -13.25 31.63
CA PRO A 408 9.92 -13.18 30.34
C PRO A 408 9.69 -11.88 29.56
N GLY A 409 8.49 -11.32 29.58
CA GLY A 409 8.15 -10.04 28.97
C GLY A 409 8.93 -8.89 29.57
N GLN A 410 9.05 -8.84 30.91
CA GLN A 410 9.95 -7.90 31.56
C GLN A 410 11.42 -8.12 31.15
N GLY A 411 11.90 -9.36 31.12
CA GLY A 411 13.28 -9.68 30.68
C GLY A 411 13.56 -9.20 29.24
N ILE A 412 12.63 -9.45 28.31
CA ILE A 412 12.73 -8.98 26.93
C ILE A 412 12.72 -7.45 26.87
N ALA A 413 11.90 -6.78 27.68
CA ALA A 413 11.88 -5.32 27.75
C ALA A 413 13.19 -4.74 28.31
N GLU A 414 13.90 -5.46 29.17
CA GLU A 414 15.22 -5.05 29.67
C GLU A 414 16.33 -5.20 28.62
N GLU A 415 16.21 -6.18 27.71
CA GLU A 415 17.20 -6.49 26.68
C GLU A 415 16.96 -5.76 25.34
N ASN A 416 15.70 -5.48 24.99
CA ASN A 416 15.31 -4.89 23.72
C ASN A 416 14.72 -3.49 23.92
N SER A 417 15.42 -2.45 23.46
CA SER A 417 15.00 -1.05 23.62
C SER A 417 13.67 -0.71 22.96
N ALA A 418 13.34 -1.35 21.83
CA ALA A 418 12.05 -1.13 21.16
C ALA A 418 10.90 -1.69 22.00
N VAL A 419 11.09 -2.87 22.60
CA VAL A 419 10.11 -3.47 23.52
C VAL A 419 10.04 -2.66 24.81
N ALA A 420 11.17 -2.19 25.35
CA ALA A 420 11.24 -1.32 26.52
C ALA A 420 10.39 -0.05 26.35
N SER A 421 10.49 0.60 25.19
CA SER A 421 9.72 1.80 24.84
C SER A 421 8.22 1.56 24.72
N TYR A 422 7.81 0.31 24.51
CA TYR A 422 6.41 -0.09 24.38
C TYR A 422 5.82 -0.57 25.73
N TRP A 423 6.63 -1.27 26.52
CA TRP A 423 6.26 -1.92 27.77
C TRP A 423 5.78 -0.91 28.83
N SER A 424 4.66 -1.21 29.47
CA SER A 424 3.98 -0.34 30.43
C SER A 424 3.74 -1.05 31.77
N PRO A 425 3.40 -0.32 32.84
CA PRO A 425 3.07 -0.92 34.13
C PRO A 425 1.91 -1.93 34.06
N LEU A 426 0.91 -1.67 33.21
CA LEU A 426 -0.17 -2.63 32.93
C LEU A 426 0.36 -3.96 32.37
N ASP A 427 1.34 -3.91 31.45
CA ASP A 427 1.93 -5.12 30.86
C ASP A 427 2.66 -5.96 31.93
N ALA A 428 3.42 -5.29 32.81
CA ALA A 428 4.10 -5.93 33.95
C ALA A 428 3.11 -6.53 34.97
N GLU A 429 1.98 -5.86 35.19
CA GLU A 429 0.91 -6.34 36.07
C GLU A 429 0.23 -7.61 35.51
N ILE A 430 -0.10 -7.59 34.21
CA ILE A 430 -0.66 -8.73 33.48
C ILE A 430 0.29 -9.94 33.60
N GLU A 431 1.57 -9.75 33.29
CA GLU A 431 2.55 -10.83 33.35
C GLU A 431 2.66 -11.45 34.74
N ARG A 432 2.72 -10.61 35.79
CA ARG A 432 2.87 -11.10 37.17
C ARG A 432 1.69 -11.96 37.60
N VAL A 433 0.46 -11.55 37.28
CA VAL A 433 -0.74 -12.32 37.61
C VAL A 433 -0.82 -13.60 36.77
N ILE A 434 -0.44 -13.55 35.49
CA ILE A 434 -0.39 -14.75 34.64
C ILE A 434 0.62 -15.77 35.20
N ARG A 435 1.83 -15.33 35.57
CA ARG A 435 2.85 -16.18 36.20
C ARG A 435 2.28 -16.92 37.42
N ASP A 436 1.62 -16.21 38.33
CA ASP A 436 1.05 -16.80 39.55
C ASP A 436 -0.08 -17.81 39.25
N GLU A 437 -0.80 -17.61 38.15
CA GLU A 437 -1.90 -18.49 37.70
C GLU A 437 -1.45 -19.72 36.90
N VAL A 438 -0.29 -19.63 36.23
CA VAL A 438 0.28 -20.73 35.44
C VAL A 438 1.31 -21.57 36.21
N ASP A 439 1.74 -21.12 37.41
CA ASP A 439 2.62 -21.89 38.29
C ASP A 439 2.12 -23.33 38.46
N PRO A 440 2.93 -24.35 38.12
CA PRO A 440 2.58 -25.76 38.30
C PRO A 440 2.11 -26.11 39.72
N SER A 441 2.64 -25.40 40.73
CA SER A 441 2.35 -25.54 42.15
C SER A 441 0.98 -24.98 42.56
N ASN A 442 0.34 -24.17 41.70
CA ASN A 442 -0.97 -23.61 41.96
C ASN A 442 -2.05 -24.68 41.76
N GLU A 443 -2.48 -25.31 42.86
CA GLU A 443 -3.50 -26.37 42.89
C GLU A 443 -4.88 -25.92 42.38
N HIS A 444 -5.13 -24.61 42.29
CA HIS A 444 -6.42 -24.06 41.88
C HIS A 444 -6.53 -23.86 40.36
N SER A 445 -5.42 -24.03 39.62
CA SER A 445 -5.35 -23.82 38.18
C SER A 445 -5.29 -25.15 37.42
N SER A 446 -6.32 -25.46 36.64
CA SER A 446 -6.37 -26.69 35.82
C SER A 446 -5.43 -26.58 34.62
N LEU A 447 -4.92 -27.72 34.12
CA LEU A 447 -4.06 -27.74 32.92
C LEU A 447 -4.72 -27.06 31.70
N VAL A 448 -6.03 -27.22 31.53
CA VAL A 448 -6.80 -26.58 30.45
C VAL A 448 -6.75 -25.05 30.59
N ARG A 449 -6.90 -24.54 31.81
CA ARG A 449 -6.83 -23.11 32.12
C ARG A 449 -5.42 -22.56 31.90
N ARG A 450 -4.39 -23.26 32.36
CA ARG A 450 -2.98 -22.88 32.16
C ARG A 450 -2.64 -22.78 30.67
N ASN A 451 -2.98 -23.80 29.89
CA ASN A 451 -2.74 -23.80 28.44
C ASN A 451 -3.49 -22.67 27.73
N TRP A 452 -4.71 -22.35 28.17
CA TRP A 452 -5.46 -21.21 27.63
C TRP A 452 -4.80 -19.86 27.96
N LEU A 453 -4.33 -19.68 29.20
CA LEU A 453 -3.62 -18.48 29.63
C LEU A 453 -2.30 -18.30 28.88
N LEU A 454 -1.48 -19.35 28.79
CA LEU A 454 -0.25 -19.36 28.02
C LEU A 454 -0.51 -19.06 26.54
N GLY A 455 -1.57 -19.64 25.96
CA GLY A 455 -1.97 -19.35 24.58
C GLY A 455 -2.44 -17.89 24.39
N TRP A 456 -3.09 -17.29 25.38
CA TRP A 456 -3.44 -15.87 25.34
C TRP A 456 -2.20 -14.98 25.49
N TYR A 457 -1.33 -15.28 26.46
CA TYR A 457 -0.12 -14.50 26.73
C TYR A 457 0.90 -14.60 25.58
N GLY A 458 1.03 -15.77 24.97
CA GLY A 458 1.82 -15.92 23.75
C GLY A 458 1.31 -15.00 22.64
N ARG A 459 -0.01 -15.00 22.35
CA ARG A 459 -0.57 -14.08 21.36
C ARG A 459 -0.31 -12.61 21.68
N TYR A 460 -0.45 -12.26 22.95
CA TYR A 460 -0.18 -10.92 23.47
C TYR A 460 1.28 -10.52 23.17
N MET A 461 2.23 -11.34 23.59
CA MET A 461 3.67 -11.06 23.48
C MET A 461 4.18 -11.08 22.04
N PHE A 462 3.78 -12.06 21.22
CA PHE A 462 4.15 -12.08 19.80
C PHE A 462 3.68 -10.83 19.05
N ARG A 463 2.47 -10.33 19.35
CA ARG A 463 1.98 -9.08 18.76
C ARG A 463 2.69 -7.86 19.33
N LEU A 464 2.92 -7.81 20.65
CA LEU A 464 3.63 -6.70 21.31
C LEU A 464 5.03 -6.54 20.72
N VAL A 465 5.82 -7.62 20.68
CA VAL A 465 7.17 -7.63 20.12
C VAL A 465 7.14 -7.31 18.63
N GLY A 466 6.16 -7.86 17.89
CA GLY A 466 5.97 -7.57 16.47
C GLY A 466 5.72 -6.08 16.20
N VAL A 467 4.77 -5.46 16.91
CA VAL A 467 4.45 -4.02 16.77
C VAL A 467 5.63 -3.15 17.21
N ALA A 468 6.26 -3.47 18.35
CA ALA A 468 7.41 -2.73 18.87
C ALA A 468 8.57 -2.71 17.87
N ASN A 469 8.85 -3.85 17.21
CA ASN A 469 9.92 -3.94 16.22
C ASN A 469 9.49 -3.52 14.81
N GLY A 470 8.19 -3.34 14.56
CA GLY A 470 7.62 -3.07 13.23
C GLY A 470 7.55 -4.28 12.31
N TRP A 471 7.57 -5.50 12.87
CA TRP A 471 7.46 -6.74 12.12
C TRP A 471 6.01 -7.06 11.82
N SER A 472 5.61 -6.89 10.55
CA SER A 472 4.38 -7.48 10.02
C SER A 472 4.52 -9.01 9.89
N ALA A 473 3.40 -9.68 9.66
CA ALA A 473 3.42 -11.03 9.10
C ALA A 473 4.35 -11.10 7.89
N HIS A 474 5.14 -12.17 7.78
CA HIS A 474 6.03 -12.37 6.64
C HIS A 474 7.03 -11.22 6.43
N CYS A 475 7.55 -10.63 7.51
CA CYS A 475 8.41 -9.44 7.42
C CYS A 475 9.67 -9.66 6.55
N SER A 476 10.20 -10.88 6.45
CA SER A 476 11.29 -11.18 5.50
C SER A 476 10.90 -11.06 4.04
N VAL A 477 9.65 -11.40 3.68
CA VAL A 477 9.14 -11.21 2.32
C VAL A 477 8.93 -9.73 2.03
N VAL A 478 8.35 -8.98 2.99
CA VAL A 478 8.22 -7.52 2.88
C VAL A 478 9.59 -6.86 2.73
N ASN A 479 10.56 -7.29 3.52
CA ASN A 479 11.94 -6.80 3.46
C ASN A 479 12.59 -7.08 2.11
N GLU A 480 12.41 -8.29 1.56
CA GLU A 480 12.94 -8.64 0.24
C GLU A 480 12.24 -7.85 -0.87
N TRP A 481 10.96 -7.54 -0.73
CA TRP A 481 10.24 -6.69 -1.67
C TRP A 481 10.82 -5.27 -1.68
N GLN A 482 11.11 -4.72 -0.50
CA GLN A 482 11.72 -3.39 -0.36
C GLN A 482 13.15 -3.35 -0.94
N LYS A 483 13.93 -4.42 -0.75
CA LYS A 483 15.25 -4.57 -1.38
C LYS A 483 15.15 -4.65 -2.90
N ALA A 484 14.25 -5.48 -3.42
CA ALA A 484 13.98 -5.60 -4.85
C ALA A 484 13.56 -4.27 -5.47
N TRP A 485 12.78 -3.46 -4.75
CA TRP A 485 12.44 -2.10 -5.17
C TRP A 485 13.67 -1.22 -5.29
N ILE A 486 14.56 -1.21 -4.28
CA ILE A 486 15.80 -0.42 -4.27
C ILE A 486 16.72 -0.83 -5.42
N ASP A 487 16.86 -2.13 -5.67
CA ASP A 487 17.71 -2.66 -6.72
C ASP A 487 17.15 -2.33 -8.12
N ALA A 488 15.82 -2.42 -8.29
CA ALA A 488 15.12 -2.07 -9.52
C ALA A 488 15.18 -0.57 -9.83
N ASP A 489 15.15 0.30 -8.80
CA ASP A 489 15.31 1.76 -8.95
C ASP A 489 16.74 2.15 -9.34
N ARG A 490 17.75 1.55 -8.69
CA ARG A 490 19.16 1.96 -8.87
C ARG A 490 19.86 1.28 -10.03
N SER A 491 19.57 0.01 -10.28
CA SER A 491 20.37 -0.84 -11.17
C SER A 491 19.57 -1.53 -12.26
N GLN A 492 18.24 -1.40 -12.22
CA GLN A 492 17.30 -2.12 -13.09
C GLN A 492 17.48 -3.65 -13.08
N ARG A 493 17.99 -4.18 -11.96
CA ARG A 493 18.28 -5.60 -11.77
C ARG A 493 17.75 -6.06 -10.43
N LEU A 494 17.53 -7.36 -10.33
CA LEU A 494 17.25 -8.04 -9.05
C LEU A 494 18.50 -8.80 -8.61
N SER A 495 18.49 -9.27 -7.37
CA SER A 495 19.45 -10.29 -6.93
C SER A 495 19.37 -11.52 -7.84
N HIS A 496 20.52 -12.14 -8.12
CA HIS A 496 20.60 -13.30 -9.01
C HIS A 496 19.71 -14.45 -8.50
N GLU A 497 19.70 -14.66 -7.19
CA GLU A 497 18.88 -15.66 -6.52
C GLU A 497 17.37 -15.41 -6.74
N LEU A 498 16.93 -14.16 -6.69
CA LEU A 498 15.52 -13.81 -6.90
C LEU A 498 15.13 -13.92 -8.38
N SER A 499 15.98 -13.44 -9.29
CA SER A 499 15.76 -13.58 -10.74
C SER A 499 15.62 -15.05 -11.15
N GLU A 500 16.53 -15.92 -10.69
CA GLU A 500 16.46 -17.35 -10.98
C GLU A 500 15.22 -18.00 -10.37
N ALA A 501 14.83 -17.64 -9.14
CA ALA A 501 13.63 -18.18 -8.50
C ALA A 501 12.34 -17.79 -9.23
N ILE A 502 12.24 -16.54 -9.70
CA ILE A 502 11.13 -16.07 -10.54
C ILE A 502 11.13 -16.83 -11.87
N LEU A 503 12.31 -16.99 -12.49
CA LEU A 503 12.44 -17.71 -13.75
C LEU A 503 12.04 -19.18 -13.59
N ASP A 504 12.36 -19.83 -12.47
CA ASP A 504 11.95 -21.21 -12.19
C ASP A 504 10.43 -21.35 -12.00
N ILE A 505 9.76 -20.34 -11.45
CA ILE A 505 8.29 -20.31 -11.37
C ILE A 505 7.69 -20.22 -12.77
N VAL A 506 8.20 -19.31 -13.60
CA VAL A 506 7.67 -19.05 -14.94
C VAL A 506 8.06 -20.16 -15.93
N ALA A 507 9.28 -20.66 -15.86
CA ALA A 507 9.89 -21.62 -16.76
C ALA A 507 10.67 -22.68 -15.95
N PRO A 508 9.97 -23.64 -15.31
CA PRO A 508 10.61 -24.65 -14.48
C PRO A 508 11.58 -25.50 -15.32
N PRO A 509 12.79 -25.78 -14.81
CA PRO A 509 13.81 -26.53 -15.54
C PRO A 509 13.38 -27.99 -15.75
N SER A 510 13.59 -28.55 -16.95
CA SER A 510 13.40 -29.99 -17.18
C SER A 510 14.52 -30.82 -16.55
N THR A 511 14.16 -32.02 -16.06
CA THR A 511 15.00 -32.97 -15.31
C THR A 511 16.25 -33.44 -16.05
N GLU A 512 16.29 -33.38 -17.37
CA GLU A 512 17.38 -33.98 -18.15
C GLU A 512 18.50 -33.01 -18.55
N ARG A 513 18.33 -31.67 -18.44
CA ARG A 513 19.38 -30.70 -18.86
C ARG A 513 19.25 -29.26 -18.38
N GLY A 514 18.19 -28.86 -17.66
CA GLY A 514 17.99 -27.51 -17.11
C GLY A 514 17.84 -26.34 -18.12
N ALA A 515 18.28 -26.53 -19.38
CA ALA A 515 18.29 -25.51 -20.41
C ALA A 515 16.94 -25.32 -21.13
N GLU A 516 16.06 -26.33 -21.08
CA GLU A 516 14.73 -26.30 -21.69
C GLU A 516 13.65 -26.50 -20.62
N SER A 517 12.55 -25.78 -20.77
CA SER A 517 11.31 -25.97 -20.01
C SER A 517 10.23 -26.50 -20.94
N PHE A 518 9.47 -27.50 -20.50
CA PHE A 518 8.38 -28.07 -21.30
C PHE A 518 7.02 -27.85 -20.65
N PHE A 519 6.07 -27.37 -21.44
CA PHE A 519 4.69 -27.15 -21.02
C PHE A 519 3.75 -28.11 -21.76
N THR A 520 2.83 -28.74 -21.03
CA THR A 520 1.77 -29.59 -21.60
C THR A 520 0.41 -28.87 -21.52
N PHE A 521 -0.49 -29.15 -22.47
CA PHE A 521 -1.80 -28.49 -22.54
C PHE A 521 -2.83 -29.00 -21.48
N LEU A 522 -2.55 -30.11 -20.78
CA LEU A 522 -3.56 -30.89 -20.04
C LEU A 522 -3.16 -31.32 -18.60
N GLN A 523 -2.04 -30.85 -18.04
CA GLN A 523 -1.55 -31.29 -16.73
C GLN A 523 -1.46 -30.14 -15.72
N ALA A 524 -1.50 -30.47 -14.42
CA ALA A 524 -1.27 -29.50 -13.34
C ALA A 524 0.13 -28.87 -13.50
N ARG A 525 0.18 -27.54 -13.49
CA ARG A 525 1.16 -26.75 -14.26
C ARG A 525 2.41 -26.33 -13.47
N VAL A 526 2.67 -27.07 -12.40
CA VAL A 526 3.74 -26.84 -11.42
C VAL A 526 4.88 -27.85 -11.49
N ASP A 527 4.66 -28.99 -12.15
CA ASP A 527 5.71 -29.96 -12.42
C ASP A 527 6.40 -29.62 -13.75
N ALA A 528 7.73 -29.73 -13.79
CA ALA A 528 8.44 -29.75 -15.05
C ALA A 528 7.88 -30.92 -15.87
N GLY A 529 7.40 -30.65 -17.08
CA GLY A 529 6.93 -31.72 -17.96
C GLY A 529 8.07 -32.71 -18.18
N ASP A 530 7.85 -33.97 -17.83
CA ASP A 530 8.80 -35.03 -18.10
C ASP A 530 8.87 -35.25 -19.62
N SER A 531 10.07 -35.11 -20.19
CA SER A 531 10.36 -35.33 -21.61
C SER A 531 10.03 -36.76 -22.06
N ALA A 532 9.91 -37.70 -21.11
CA ALA A 532 9.56 -39.09 -21.36
C ALA A 532 8.05 -39.34 -21.50
N ILE A 533 7.18 -38.40 -21.11
CA ILE A 533 5.73 -38.59 -21.19
C ILE A 533 5.23 -38.26 -22.61
N GLU A 534 4.62 -39.24 -23.28
CA GLU A 534 4.07 -39.13 -24.64
C GLU A 534 2.91 -38.12 -24.74
N ARG A 535 3.20 -36.81 -24.84
CA ARG A 535 2.22 -35.73 -24.96
C ARG A 535 2.71 -34.61 -25.90
N ALA A 536 1.77 -33.82 -26.41
CA ALA A 536 2.10 -32.59 -27.13
C ALA A 536 2.69 -31.57 -26.14
N MET A 537 3.94 -31.18 -26.38
CA MET A 537 4.68 -30.26 -25.51
C MET A 537 5.17 -29.03 -26.29
N ILE A 538 5.13 -27.88 -25.61
CA ILE A 538 5.79 -26.65 -26.06
C ILE A 538 7.10 -26.52 -25.28
N GLY A 539 8.21 -26.42 -26.00
CA GLY A 539 9.54 -26.20 -25.42
C GLY A 539 9.90 -24.72 -25.38
N LEU A 540 10.39 -24.25 -24.23
CA LEU A 540 10.93 -22.91 -24.02
C LEU A 540 12.42 -23.02 -23.68
N GLN A 541 13.28 -22.25 -24.35
CA GLN A 541 14.71 -22.21 -24.05
C GLN A 541 14.98 -21.28 -22.86
N ARG A 542 14.85 -21.82 -21.64
CA ARG A 542 14.96 -21.08 -20.38
C ARG A 542 16.22 -20.23 -20.31
N ASN A 543 17.36 -20.78 -20.72
CA ASN A 543 18.67 -20.12 -20.65
C ASN A 543 18.85 -18.91 -21.58
N ARG A 544 17.85 -18.60 -22.42
CA ARG A 544 17.86 -17.39 -23.25
C ARG A 544 17.14 -16.22 -22.60
N PHE A 545 16.46 -16.45 -21.48
CA PHE A 545 15.69 -15.43 -20.80
C PHE A 545 16.40 -14.96 -19.54
N GLU A 546 16.39 -13.64 -19.33
CA GLU A 546 16.86 -12.99 -18.11
C GLU A 546 15.69 -12.24 -17.47
N VAL A 547 15.61 -12.25 -16.14
CA VAL A 547 14.63 -11.47 -15.38
C VAL A 547 15.29 -10.22 -14.86
N THR A 548 14.82 -9.07 -15.34
CA THR A 548 15.19 -7.74 -14.88
C THR A 548 13.99 -7.08 -14.22
N ALA A 549 14.20 -5.93 -13.57
CA ALA A 549 13.13 -5.22 -12.90
C ALA A 549 13.33 -3.71 -12.99
N ARG A 550 12.23 -2.98 -13.05
CA ARG A 550 12.20 -1.52 -13.05
C ARG A 550 11.26 -1.04 -11.94
N ALA A 551 11.73 -0.07 -11.16
CA ALA A 551 10.84 0.67 -10.25
C ALA A 551 10.03 1.69 -11.05
N GLU A 552 8.71 1.66 -10.89
CA GLU A 552 7.79 2.66 -11.44
C GLU A 552 6.92 3.19 -10.30
N GLY A 553 7.38 4.30 -9.70
CA GLY A 553 6.84 4.75 -8.42
C GLY A 553 7.08 3.70 -7.35
N GLU A 554 6.04 3.27 -6.65
CA GLU A 554 6.14 2.22 -5.63
C GLU A 554 5.91 0.80 -6.15
N ARG A 555 5.84 0.63 -7.47
CA ARG A 555 5.69 -0.68 -8.09
C ARG A 555 7.02 -1.18 -8.61
N VAL A 556 7.21 -2.49 -8.55
CA VAL A 556 8.33 -3.18 -9.19
C VAL A 556 7.78 -3.94 -10.39
N GLU A 557 8.06 -3.46 -11.59
CA GLU A 557 7.72 -4.15 -12.83
C GLU A 557 8.87 -5.09 -13.22
N LEU A 558 8.56 -6.38 -13.28
CA LEU A 558 9.43 -7.42 -13.84
C LEU A 558 9.41 -7.34 -15.36
N GLN A 559 10.58 -7.45 -15.95
CA GLN A 559 10.78 -7.54 -17.39
C GLN A 559 11.55 -8.84 -17.67
N ILE A 560 11.00 -9.67 -18.55
CA ILE A 560 11.66 -10.91 -18.96
C ILE A 560 12.15 -10.70 -20.39
N GLU A 561 13.45 -10.61 -20.55
CA GLU A 561 14.11 -10.25 -21.80
C GLU A 561 14.79 -11.47 -22.41
N GLN A 562 14.87 -11.53 -23.74
CA GLN A 562 15.62 -12.56 -24.44
C GLN A 562 16.97 -12.00 -24.90
N GLY A 563 18.08 -12.61 -24.48
CA GLY A 563 19.43 -12.13 -24.82
C GLY A 563 20.02 -11.23 -23.74
N ARG A 564 20.81 -10.22 -24.12
CA ARG A 564 21.39 -9.28 -23.16
C ARG A 564 20.42 -8.14 -22.86
N HIS A 565 20.45 -7.69 -21.61
CA HIS A 565 19.63 -6.58 -21.13
C HIS A 565 19.63 -5.36 -22.06
N GLY A 566 18.44 -4.90 -22.45
CA GLY A 566 18.22 -3.67 -23.21
C GLY A 566 18.43 -3.76 -24.73
N GLU A 567 18.77 -4.94 -25.27
CA GLU A 567 18.96 -5.12 -26.73
C GLU A 567 17.63 -5.31 -27.49
N ALA A 568 16.58 -5.77 -26.81
CA ALA A 568 15.28 -6.09 -27.40
C ALA A 568 14.13 -5.70 -26.45
N PRO A 569 12.90 -5.45 -26.96
CA PRO A 569 11.74 -5.26 -26.11
C PRO A 569 11.50 -6.51 -25.25
N PRO A 570 11.01 -6.35 -24.00
CA PRO A 570 10.79 -7.48 -23.12
C PRO A 570 9.78 -8.46 -23.71
N ALA A 571 10.10 -9.76 -23.63
CA ALA A 571 9.24 -10.84 -24.08
C ALA A 571 7.98 -10.98 -23.22
N ALA A 572 8.05 -10.57 -21.95
CA ALA A 572 6.92 -10.46 -21.06
C ALA A 572 7.18 -9.41 -19.97
N THR A 573 6.12 -8.79 -19.47
CA THR A 573 6.16 -7.92 -18.28
C THR A 573 5.13 -8.36 -17.24
N ALA A 574 5.45 -8.15 -15.96
CA ALA A 574 4.55 -8.48 -14.85
C ALA A 574 4.87 -7.66 -13.60
N LEU A 575 3.88 -7.43 -12.74
CA LEU A 575 4.12 -6.82 -11.42
C LEU A 575 4.71 -7.84 -10.45
N LEU A 576 5.81 -7.49 -9.77
CA LEU A 576 6.30 -8.18 -8.58
C LEU A 576 5.47 -7.76 -7.36
N ASP A 577 4.51 -8.59 -7.00
CA ASP A 577 3.72 -8.42 -5.78
C ASP A 577 4.17 -9.36 -4.66
N PHE A 578 3.58 -9.17 -3.48
CA PHE A 578 3.87 -9.99 -2.31
C PHE A 578 3.69 -11.49 -2.56
N HIS A 579 2.67 -11.90 -3.30
CA HIS A 579 2.36 -13.31 -3.53
C HIS A 579 3.38 -13.99 -4.45
N LEU A 580 3.77 -13.31 -5.54
CA LEU A 580 4.81 -13.82 -6.44
C LEU A 580 6.16 -13.92 -5.72
N LEU A 581 6.50 -12.88 -4.94
CA LEU A 581 7.75 -12.87 -4.19
C LEU A 581 7.77 -13.95 -3.10
N ARG A 582 6.68 -14.11 -2.35
CA ARG A 582 6.55 -15.16 -1.34
C ARG A 582 6.77 -16.55 -1.93
N GLU A 583 6.23 -16.80 -3.11
CA GLU A 583 6.44 -18.07 -3.83
C GLU A 583 7.88 -18.23 -4.31
N ALA A 584 8.49 -17.16 -4.85
CA ALA A 584 9.90 -17.17 -5.28
C ALA A 584 10.85 -17.49 -4.12
N MET A 585 10.64 -16.84 -2.97
CA MET A 585 11.44 -17.08 -1.76
C MET A 585 11.21 -18.48 -1.17
N ALA A 586 9.98 -19.02 -1.23
CA ALA A 586 9.71 -20.38 -0.79
C ALA A 586 10.50 -21.39 -1.63
N ARG A 587 10.62 -21.15 -2.95
CA ARG A 587 11.39 -21.99 -3.86
C ARG A 587 12.90 -21.95 -3.66
N GLN A 588 13.46 -20.81 -3.26
CA GLN A 588 14.88 -20.71 -2.92
C GLN A 588 15.26 -21.65 -1.76
N ASN A 589 14.34 -21.87 -0.83
CA ASN A 589 14.54 -22.69 0.37
C ASN A 589 14.13 -24.17 0.18
N GLY A 590 13.73 -24.59 -1.03
CA GLY A 590 13.32 -25.96 -1.38
C GLY A 590 12.12 -26.01 -2.35
N HIS A 591 11.67 -27.19 -2.78
CA HIS A 591 10.52 -27.34 -3.71
C HIS A 591 9.13 -27.07 -3.07
N GLY A 592 9.06 -26.25 -2.01
CA GLY A 592 7.82 -25.97 -1.30
C GLY A 592 6.95 -24.97 -2.07
N PHE A 593 5.66 -25.30 -2.22
CA PHE A 593 4.65 -24.36 -2.71
C PHE A 593 3.92 -23.71 -1.54
N THR A 594 3.53 -22.45 -1.70
CA THR A 594 2.67 -21.77 -0.73
C THR A 594 1.22 -21.69 -1.24
N ASP A 595 0.27 -21.42 -0.34
CA ASP A 595 -1.13 -21.15 -0.72
C ASP A 595 -1.28 -19.94 -1.67
N SER A 596 -0.24 -19.11 -1.81
CA SER A 596 -0.21 -17.97 -2.72
C SER A 596 -0.21 -18.38 -4.19
N LEU A 597 0.20 -19.62 -4.51
CA LEU A 597 0.28 -20.10 -5.89
C LEU A 597 -1.06 -19.96 -6.62
N MET A 598 -2.18 -20.27 -5.95
CA MET A 598 -3.53 -20.16 -6.53
C MET A 598 -3.89 -18.73 -6.95
N LEU A 599 -3.32 -17.72 -6.30
CA LEU A 599 -3.57 -16.30 -6.61
C LEU A 599 -2.73 -15.81 -7.79
N ILE A 600 -1.54 -16.38 -8.01
CA ILE A 600 -0.59 -15.92 -9.02
C ILE A 600 -0.58 -16.78 -10.29
N GLU A 601 -1.13 -18.01 -10.25
CA GLU A 601 -1.16 -18.93 -11.40
C GLU A 601 -1.71 -18.29 -12.70
N PRO A 602 -2.84 -17.53 -12.69
CA PRO A 602 -3.33 -16.88 -13.91
C PRO A 602 -2.39 -15.81 -14.47
N ARG A 603 -1.52 -15.24 -13.64
CA ARG A 603 -0.51 -14.25 -14.06
C ARG A 603 0.71 -14.96 -14.63
N ILE A 604 1.19 -16.00 -13.95
CA ILE A 604 2.29 -16.84 -14.43
C ILE A 604 1.95 -17.41 -15.81
N GLU A 605 0.72 -17.87 -16.03
CA GLU A 605 0.29 -18.39 -17.32
C GLU A 605 0.30 -17.33 -18.43
N ARG A 606 -0.10 -16.08 -18.11
CA ARG A 606 -0.01 -14.96 -19.07
C ARG A 606 1.44 -14.68 -19.44
N ILE A 607 2.35 -14.71 -18.48
CA ILE A 607 3.79 -14.55 -18.73
C ILE A 607 4.27 -15.67 -19.64
N ARG A 608 4.00 -16.94 -19.31
CA ARG A 608 4.37 -18.11 -20.12
C ARG A 608 3.85 -17.99 -21.55
N ALA A 609 2.59 -17.64 -21.73
CA ALA A 609 1.98 -17.44 -23.05
C ALA A 609 2.69 -16.34 -23.85
N SER A 610 3.06 -15.22 -23.21
CA SER A 610 3.83 -14.14 -23.83
C SER A 610 5.24 -14.62 -24.24
N LEU A 611 5.94 -15.35 -23.38
CA LEU A 611 7.27 -15.90 -23.71
C LEU A 611 7.21 -16.89 -24.89
N VAL A 612 6.20 -17.77 -24.90
CA VAL A 612 5.97 -18.69 -26.01
C VAL A 612 5.65 -17.93 -27.29
N SER A 613 4.75 -16.94 -27.23
CA SER A 613 4.39 -16.10 -28.39
C SER A 613 5.60 -15.34 -28.94
N TYR A 614 6.42 -14.79 -28.05
CA TYR A 614 7.65 -14.08 -28.42
C TYR A 614 8.63 -15.02 -29.13
N GLN A 615 8.90 -16.20 -28.55
CA GLN A 615 9.77 -17.21 -29.15
C GLN A 615 9.23 -17.73 -30.50
N LEU A 616 7.91 -17.79 -30.69
CA LEU A 616 7.29 -18.17 -31.97
C LEU A 616 7.45 -17.08 -33.04
N SER A 617 7.44 -15.82 -32.65
CA SER A 617 7.60 -14.67 -33.56
C SER A 617 9.04 -14.46 -34.04
N GLN A 618 10.02 -14.92 -33.25
CA GLN A 618 11.44 -14.90 -33.59
C GLN A 618 11.73 -16.06 -34.56
N ASP A 619 11.95 -15.76 -35.83
CA ASP A 619 11.90 -16.66 -37.00
C ASP A 619 12.98 -17.79 -37.08
N GLU A 620 13.69 -18.08 -35.97
CA GLU A 620 14.92 -18.88 -35.97
C GLU A 620 14.89 -20.33 -35.41
N SER A 621 13.77 -21.04 -35.23
CA SER A 621 13.87 -22.43 -34.70
C SER A 621 12.93 -23.48 -35.28
N ARG A 622 13.51 -24.51 -35.90
CA ARG A 622 12.86 -25.77 -36.34
C ARG A 622 12.49 -26.71 -35.18
N HIS A 623 12.55 -26.27 -33.92
CA HIS A 623 12.38 -27.11 -32.72
C HIS A 623 11.13 -26.77 -31.89
N ARG A 624 10.08 -26.21 -32.53
CA ARG A 624 9.00 -25.47 -31.86
C ARG A 624 7.86 -26.28 -31.24
N PHE A 625 7.63 -27.51 -31.69
CA PHE A 625 6.63 -28.40 -31.11
C PHE A 625 7.19 -29.82 -31.10
N LYS A 626 7.30 -30.42 -29.91
CA LYS A 626 7.58 -31.86 -29.82
C LYS A 626 6.23 -32.57 -29.76
N PHE A 627 5.87 -33.20 -30.88
CA PHE A 627 4.81 -34.20 -30.92
C PHE A 627 5.51 -35.56 -30.87
N SER A 628 5.41 -36.28 -29.75
CA SER A 628 5.77 -37.69 -29.76
C SER A 628 4.76 -38.43 -30.64
N ASN A 629 5.16 -38.88 -31.82
CA ASN A 629 4.31 -39.64 -32.72
C ASN A 629 4.95 -41.02 -32.97
N ARG A 630 4.19 -42.10 -32.78
CA ARG A 630 3.93 -43.10 -33.83
C ARG A 630 2.87 -44.14 -33.42
N GLY A 631 1.64 -43.93 -33.87
CA GLY A 631 0.82 -45.04 -34.38
C GLY A 631 1.32 -45.42 -35.77
N GLN A 632 2.46 -46.12 -35.88
CA GLN A 632 2.78 -46.86 -37.09
C GLN A 632 2.20 -48.27 -36.95
N PRO A 633 1.32 -48.74 -37.86
CA PRO A 633 0.87 -50.13 -37.81
C PRO A 633 2.07 -51.03 -38.12
N VAL A 634 2.36 -51.93 -37.18
CA VAL A 634 3.29 -53.03 -37.40
C VAL A 634 2.66 -53.93 -38.47
N PHE A 635 3.10 -53.78 -39.73
CA PHE A 635 2.92 -54.85 -40.72
C PHE A 635 4.05 -55.85 -40.51
N THR A 636 3.72 -56.95 -39.83
CA THR A 636 4.52 -58.17 -39.83
C THR A 636 4.52 -58.80 -41.23
N ARG A 637 5.71 -59.14 -41.74
CA ARG A 637 5.90 -60.26 -42.65
C ARG A 637 6.84 -61.25 -42.00
#